data_AF-A0AAV9RCK9-F1
#
_entry.id   AF-A0AAV9RCK9-F1
#
_cell.length_a   1.000
_cell.length_b   1.000
_cell.length_c   1.000
_cell.angle_alpha   90.00
_cell.angle_beta   90.00
_cell.angle_gamma   90.00
#
_symmetry.space_group_name_H-M   'P 1'
#
loop_
_entity.id
_entity.type
_entity.pdbx_description
1 polymer ?
#
loop_
_entity_poly.entity_id
_entity_poly.type
_entity_poly.pdbx_seq_one_letter_code
_entity_poly.pdbx_strand_id
1 'polypeptide(L)'
;MANTKFAEWDGLSTSQIKIVLLGGRNCGKNSLGNLILGKEEFATKERTTSSRRLGVVAGRWLTVVETPGWWCDSSAQETLNLVKREIITSLSLCSPGPHVFLIIVKASSVFSERRRRAVEEHVGLLGDGVWGHCIVIFTFAYRFQHMQAEEYVERGGKALRWLTEKCGQRCHSVVLNDDIDTTELLVKIQKLVTRNGSRVFEMQENILQVAAEDKREVAERAQLRFLRMKRQRSLMRQKLRPVTSIRLVLLGAKGSGKTSALNTILGRENRQRSGRTAQCSVGEGVVFGRQVTIVDTPGWWMNYFCNETPLFDQREMVLSLSLCPPGPNVFLLVIRVDRAFTETYRRAAQEHLELISEQIWSRAILLFSFGDWLGGTTTEQFIESEGEPLQWLVEKCSNRYHVLNNKTKGDGFQVRELIGKIEEVMSGCNRSWHYEIERKELDEMKRRMKEETERANERLMRKEKQRLVEKSELEKVTPLQELRIILVGGRKGGKSSCGNTILSRDCFATNSQTLSCSEKQCKIKGKTVSVLDTPGCLPVTSEFLRTSSAVLLVVNVSTSFTDLHRETIEKQLDGGRSQLWKRAMVLFSYGDWLGDTSIEHRIESEGEPLQRLVEQCGNRYHVMDNKNQGDGAQVTELIELVEEMLATQRLADLYNGNHMWKRVCSAEERQTDAMLCKRNLQKQINRRHRLSLDCK
;
A
#
# COMPACT_ATOMS: atom_id res chain seq x y z
N MET A 1 -12.74 -32.67 -39.01
CA MET A 1 -14.11 -32.28 -38.60
C MET A 1 -14.16 -30.84 -38.06
N ALA A 2 -13.46 -29.88 -38.68
CA ALA A 2 -13.42 -28.47 -38.25
C ALA A 2 -14.25 -27.51 -39.13
N ASN A 3 -14.77 -28.00 -40.27
CA ASN A 3 -15.48 -27.17 -41.26
C ASN A 3 -16.99 -27.01 -41.03
N THR A 4 -17.57 -27.70 -40.04
CA THR A 4 -19.04 -27.67 -39.82
C THR A 4 -19.51 -26.59 -38.85
N LYS A 5 -18.63 -25.93 -38.08
CA LYS A 5 -19.01 -24.81 -37.19
C LYS A 5 -19.02 -23.44 -37.87
N PHE A 6 -18.40 -23.29 -39.05
CA PHE A 6 -18.47 -22.05 -39.83
C PHE A 6 -19.80 -21.85 -40.56
N ALA A 7 -20.59 -22.91 -40.75
CA ALA A 7 -21.87 -22.85 -41.46
C ALA A 7 -22.96 -22.05 -40.72
N GLU A 8 -22.87 -21.89 -39.39
CA GLU A 8 -23.78 -20.99 -38.63
C GLU A 8 -23.45 -19.50 -38.84
N TRP A 9 -22.34 -19.18 -39.50
CA TRP A 9 -21.92 -17.81 -39.81
C TRP A 9 -22.41 -17.31 -41.17
N ASP A 10 -23.04 -18.17 -41.99
CA ASP A 10 -23.48 -17.87 -43.36
C ASP A 10 -24.94 -17.34 -43.46
N GLY A 11 -25.37 -16.57 -42.45
CA GLY A 11 -26.64 -15.83 -42.48
C GLY A 11 -26.43 -14.34 -42.74
N LEU A 12 -26.86 -13.89 -43.92
CA LEU A 12 -26.96 -12.50 -44.42
C LEU A 12 -26.60 -11.37 -43.42
N SER A 13 -25.35 -10.90 -43.45
CA SER A 13 -25.06 -9.47 -43.24
C SER A 13 -23.64 -9.16 -43.72
N THR A 14 -23.53 -8.28 -44.71
CA THR A 14 -22.28 -7.65 -45.16
C THR A 14 -21.77 -6.58 -44.18
N SER A 15 -22.34 -6.50 -42.97
CA SER A 15 -22.06 -5.42 -42.03
C SER A 15 -20.75 -5.61 -41.26
N GLN A 16 -19.97 -4.54 -41.22
CA GLN A 16 -18.78 -4.42 -40.39
C GLN A 16 -19.17 -4.42 -38.90
N ILE A 17 -18.61 -5.34 -38.09
CA ILE A 17 -18.81 -5.36 -36.64
C ILE A 17 -17.74 -4.50 -35.96
N LYS A 18 -18.15 -3.73 -34.96
CA LYS A 18 -17.27 -2.79 -34.23
C LYS A 18 -17.28 -3.13 -32.75
N ILE A 19 -16.11 -3.41 -32.20
CA ILE A 19 -15.91 -3.95 -30.86
C ILE A 19 -15.02 -2.99 -30.07
N VAL A 20 -15.43 -2.65 -28.86
CA VAL A 20 -14.62 -1.85 -27.92
C VAL A 20 -14.21 -2.74 -26.74
N LEU A 21 -12.92 -2.78 -26.44
CA LEU A 21 -12.35 -3.58 -25.36
C LEU A 21 -12.16 -2.71 -24.12
N LEU A 22 -12.91 -3.01 -23.06
CA LEU A 22 -12.89 -2.32 -21.77
C LEU A 22 -12.28 -3.23 -20.69
N GLY A 23 -11.62 -2.65 -19.69
CA GLY A 23 -11.15 -3.39 -18.53
C GLY A 23 -9.92 -2.79 -17.88
N GLY A 24 -9.53 -3.39 -16.76
CA GLY A 24 -8.37 -2.95 -15.99
C GLY A 24 -7.03 -3.12 -16.72
N ARG A 25 -5.96 -2.62 -16.09
CA ARG A 25 -4.59 -2.80 -16.57
C ARG A 25 -4.19 -4.29 -16.51
N ASN A 26 -3.45 -4.73 -17.52
CA ASN A 26 -2.90 -6.08 -17.60
C ASN A 26 -3.96 -7.21 -17.47
N CYS A 27 -5.22 -6.95 -17.82
CA CYS A 27 -6.26 -7.99 -17.87
C CYS A 27 -6.25 -8.80 -19.19
N GLY A 28 -5.35 -8.48 -20.12
CA GLY A 28 -5.20 -9.19 -21.40
C GLY A 28 -5.99 -8.57 -22.56
N LYS A 29 -6.27 -7.26 -22.52
CA LYS A 29 -7.03 -6.57 -23.58
C LYS A 29 -6.36 -6.65 -24.95
N ASN A 30 -5.09 -6.25 -25.01
CA ASN A 30 -4.26 -6.38 -26.20
C ASN A 30 -4.18 -7.82 -26.72
N SER A 31 -3.97 -8.80 -25.83
CA SER A 31 -3.91 -10.22 -26.21
C SER A 31 -5.24 -10.69 -26.79
N LEU A 32 -6.36 -10.34 -26.17
CA LEU A 32 -7.69 -10.66 -26.69
C LEU A 32 -7.95 -9.95 -28.03
N GLY A 33 -7.55 -8.69 -28.17
CA GLY A 33 -7.68 -7.95 -29.43
C GLY A 33 -6.89 -8.59 -30.58
N ASN A 34 -5.66 -9.03 -30.31
CA ASN A 34 -4.84 -9.76 -31.28
C ASN A 34 -5.43 -11.12 -31.64
N LEU A 35 -5.95 -11.84 -30.64
CA LEU A 35 -6.61 -13.13 -30.83
C LEU A 35 -7.88 -12.98 -31.68
N ILE A 36 -8.71 -11.97 -31.40
CA ILE A 36 -9.92 -11.67 -32.20
C ILE A 36 -9.55 -11.35 -33.65
N LEU A 37 -8.46 -10.62 -33.90
CA LEU A 37 -8.03 -10.24 -35.25
C LEU A 37 -7.23 -11.32 -35.97
N GLY A 38 -6.74 -12.36 -35.26
CA GLY A 38 -5.84 -13.37 -35.79
C GLY A 38 -4.44 -12.85 -36.16
N LYS A 39 -4.04 -11.68 -35.63
CA LYS A 39 -2.74 -11.04 -35.93
C LYS A 39 -2.27 -10.13 -34.79
N GLU A 40 -0.96 -9.98 -34.66
CA GLU A 40 -0.33 -9.12 -33.63
C GLU A 40 -0.36 -7.64 -34.03
N GLU A 41 -1.45 -6.94 -33.70
CA GLU A 41 -1.69 -5.54 -34.09
C GLU A 41 -1.68 -4.56 -32.90
N PHE A 42 -2.00 -5.05 -31.71
CA PHE A 42 -2.01 -4.32 -30.45
C PHE A 42 -0.69 -4.54 -29.71
N ALA A 43 0.10 -3.48 -29.57
CA ALA A 43 1.35 -3.47 -28.82
C ALA A 43 1.16 -2.80 -27.44
N THR A 44 1.86 -3.30 -26.40
CA THR A 44 1.75 -2.86 -24.99
C THR A 44 2.27 -1.44 -24.69
N LYS A 45 2.53 -0.62 -25.70
CA LYS A 45 3.27 0.65 -25.54
C LYS A 45 2.38 1.82 -25.16
N GLU A 46 1.15 1.87 -25.64
CA GLU A 46 0.22 2.98 -25.42
C GLU A 46 -0.69 2.72 -24.22
N ARG A 47 -0.64 3.59 -23.20
CA ARG A 47 -1.29 3.35 -21.89
C ARG A 47 -2.37 4.37 -21.54
N THR A 48 -2.41 5.47 -22.25
CA THR A 48 -3.30 6.62 -22.04
C THR A 48 -4.17 6.91 -23.27
N THR A 49 -3.92 6.23 -24.39
CA THR A 49 -4.61 6.44 -25.68
C THR A 49 -5.36 5.19 -26.10
N SER A 50 -6.44 5.36 -26.85
CA SER A 50 -7.17 4.27 -27.48
C SER A 50 -6.56 3.96 -28.85
N SER A 51 -6.53 2.69 -29.20
CA SER A 51 -6.01 2.21 -30.48
C SER A 51 -7.10 1.52 -31.28
N ARG A 52 -7.32 1.95 -32.53
CA ARG A 52 -8.22 1.31 -33.48
C ARG A 52 -7.43 0.40 -34.43
N ARG A 53 -7.94 -0.81 -34.66
CA ARG A 53 -7.40 -1.77 -35.64
C ARG A 53 -8.53 -2.38 -36.46
N LEU A 54 -8.21 -2.70 -37.72
CA LEU A 54 -9.14 -3.35 -38.65
C LEU A 54 -8.55 -4.69 -39.12
N GLY A 55 -9.42 -5.68 -39.30
CA GLY A 55 -9.07 -6.97 -39.85
C GLY A 55 -10.28 -7.68 -40.44
N VAL A 56 -10.01 -8.64 -41.33
CA VAL A 56 -11.02 -9.56 -41.88
C VAL A 56 -10.85 -10.89 -41.16
N VAL A 57 -11.91 -11.35 -40.51
CA VAL A 57 -11.91 -12.60 -39.73
C VAL A 57 -13.09 -13.41 -40.22
N ALA A 58 -12.78 -14.61 -40.74
CA ALA A 58 -13.71 -15.52 -41.41
C ALA A 58 -14.74 -14.83 -42.35
N GLY A 59 -14.22 -13.96 -43.21
CA GLY A 59 -14.99 -13.27 -44.25
C GLY A 59 -15.71 -11.99 -43.80
N ARG A 60 -15.59 -11.58 -42.53
CA ARG A 60 -16.26 -10.38 -42.00
C ARG A 60 -15.26 -9.29 -41.58
N TRP A 61 -15.62 -8.04 -41.82
CA TRP A 61 -14.84 -6.88 -41.39
C TRP A 61 -15.06 -6.60 -39.91
N LEU A 62 -14.00 -6.67 -39.13
CA LEU A 62 -13.99 -6.29 -37.71
C LEU A 62 -13.20 -4.98 -37.53
N THR A 63 -13.78 -4.06 -36.78
CA THR A 63 -13.04 -2.96 -36.14
C THR A 63 -12.94 -3.27 -34.66
N VAL A 64 -11.71 -3.35 -34.13
CA VAL A 64 -11.45 -3.52 -32.71
C VAL A 64 -10.79 -2.25 -32.19
N VAL A 65 -11.35 -1.69 -31.12
CA VAL A 65 -10.81 -0.54 -30.40
C VAL A 65 -10.39 -0.98 -29.01
N GLU A 66 -9.11 -0.86 -28.70
CA GLU A 66 -8.59 -1.04 -27.34
C GLU A 66 -8.64 0.30 -26.61
N THR A 67 -9.33 0.35 -25.46
CA THR A 67 -9.32 1.54 -24.59
C THR A 67 -8.17 1.48 -23.58
N PRO A 68 -7.73 2.62 -23.03
CA PRO A 68 -6.77 2.61 -21.94
C PRO A 68 -7.28 1.84 -20.72
N GLY A 69 -6.36 1.22 -19.98
CA GLY A 69 -6.68 0.45 -18.77
C GLY A 69 -6.65 1.29 -17.50
N TRP A 70 -7.67 1.14 -16.66
CA TRP A 70 -7.70 1.69 -15.31
C TRP A 70 -7.08 0.73 -14.27
N TRP A 71 -6.76 1.23 -13.09
CA TRP A 71 -6.37 0.38 -11.97
C TRP A 71 -7.60 -0.39 -11.48
N CYS A 72 -7.52 -1.74 -11.48
CA CYS A 72 -8.70 -2.58 -11.21
C CYS A 72 -9.40 -2.27 -9.88
N ASP A 73 -8.67 -1.81 -8.87
CA ASP A 73 -9.17 -1.53 -7.52
C ASP A 73 -9.42 -0.04 -7.25
N SER A 74 -9.27 0.83 -8.25
CA SER A 74 -9.48 2.29 -8.13
C SER A 74 -10.84 2.71 -8.69
N SER A 75 -11.50 3.63 -7.99
CA SER A 75 -12.72 4.30 -8.46
C SER A 75 -12.42 5.18 -9.69
N ALA A 76 -13.46 5.59 -10.42
CA ALA A 76 -13.30 6.57 -11.49
C ALA A 76 -12.78 7.91 -10.97
N GLN A 77 -13.08 8.26 -9.72
CA GLN A 77 -12.57 9.47 -9.07
C GLN A 77 -11.05 9.44 -8.84
N GLU A 78 -10.49 8.24 -8.62
CA GLU A 78 -9.05 8.01 -8.43
C GLU A 78 -8.29 7.73 -9.74
N THR A 79 -9.02 7.65 -10.86
CA THR A 79 -8.46 7.46 -12.20
C THR A 79 -8.18 8.80 -12.87
N LEU A 80 -7.05 8.87 -13.57
CA LEU A 80 -6.60 10.01 -14.38
C LEU A 80 -7.72 10.55 -15.26
N ASN A 81 -7.84 11.87 -15.34
CA ASN A 81 -8.84 12.51 -16.21
C ASN A 81 -8.58 12.20 -17.67
N LEU A 82 -7.32 12.08 -18.09
CA LEU A 82 -6.97 11.62 -19.44
C LEU A 82 -7.58 10.26 -19.76
N VAL A 83 -7.49 9.30 -18.84
CA VAL A 83 -8.00 7.94 -19.05
C VAL A 83 -9.52 7.97 -19.15
N LYS A 84 -10.20 8.72 -18.27
CA LYS A 84 -11.66 8.88 -18.32
C LYS A 84 -12.13 9.48 -19.64
N ARG A 85 -11.52 10.61 -20.03
CA ARG A 85 -11.82 11.28 -21.30
C ARG A 85 -11.53 10.37 -22.49
N GLU A 86 -10.43 9.65 -22.46
CA GLU A 86 -10.04 8.77 -23.56
C GLU A 86 -11.00 7.57 -23.71
N ILE A 87 -11.51 7.00 -22.60
CA ILE A 87 -12.57 5.98 -22.63
C ILE A 87 -13.81 6.52 -23.36
N ILE A 88 -14.22 7.75 -23.07
CA ILE A 88 -15.37 8.41 -23.74
C ILE A 88 -15.07 8.66 -25.22
N THR A 89 -13.93 9.29 -25.54
CA THR A 89 -13.57 9.63 -26.93
C THR A 89 -13.25 8.40 -27.78
N SER A 90 -13.00 7.24 -27.17
CA SER A 90 -12.78 5.98 -27.89
C SER A 90 -13.96 5.60 -28.79
N LEU A 91 -15.18 6.05 -28.46
CA LEU A 91 -16.37 5.75 -29.26
C LEU A 91 -16.36 6.47 -30.62
N SER A 92 -15.72 7.64 -30.71
CA SER A 92 -15.54 8.37 -31.98
C SER A 92 -14.73 7.58 -33.00
N LEU A 93 -13.92 6.60 -32.55
CA LEU A 93 -13.18 5.68 -33.43
C LEU A 93 -14.09 4.64 -34.10
N CYS A 94 -15.36 4.53 -33.69
CA CYS A 94 -16.33 3.55 -34.14
C CYS A 94 -17.53 4.14 -34.91
N SER A 95 -17.44 5.33 -35.52
CA SER A 95 -18.58 6.01 -36.19
C SER A 95 -19.42 5.08 -37.11
N PRO A 96 -20.77 5.02 -36.98
CA PRO A 96 -21.62 5.85 -36.11
C PRO A 96 -21.65 5.43 -34.62
N GLY A 97 -21.17 4.24 -34.28
CA GLY A 97 -21.06 3.75 -32.90
C GLY A 97 -20.58 2.29 -32.86
N PRO A 98 -20.11 1.80 -31.69
CA PRO A 98 -19.73 0.40 -31.54
C PRO A 98 -20.94 -0.52 -31.48
N HIS A 99 -20.79 -1.77 -31.89
CA HIS A 99 -21.85 -2.78 -31.79
C HIS A 99 -21.79 -3.51 -30.44
N VAL A 100 -20.59 -3.79 -29.94
CA VAL A 100 -20.36 -4.59 -28.73
C VAL A 100 -19.23 -4.02 -27.89
N PHE A 101 -19.39 -4.09 -26.57
CA PHE A 101 -18.35 -3.82 -25.57
C PHE A 101 -17.93 -5.12 -24.90
N LEU A 102 -16.62 -5.40 -24.83
CA LEU A 102 -16.08 -6.56 -24.12
C LEU A 102 -15.44 -6.08 -22.82
N ILE A 103 -15.99 -6.48 -21.67
CA ILE A 103 -15.45 -6.16 -20.35
C ILE A 103 -14.54 -7.30 -19.91
N ILE A 104 -13.24 -7.03 -19.84
CA ILE A 104 -12.20 -8.06 -19.69
C ILE A 104 -11.77 -8.15 -18.23
N VAL A 105 -11.99 -9.33 -17.64
CA VAL A 105 -11.69 -9.67 -16.25
C VAL A 105 -10.66 -10.80 -16.20
N LYS A 106 -9.54 -10.55 -15.52
CA LYS A 106 -8.48 -11.55 -15.36
C LYS A 106 -8.87 -12.58 -14.31
N ALA A 107 -9.10 -13.82 -14.75
CA ALA A 107 -9.59 -14.90 -13.89
C ALA A 107 -8.59 -15.36 -12.83
N SER A 108 -7.29 -15.13 -13.05
CA SER A 108 -6.24 -15.45 -12.07
C SER A 108 -6.21 -14.50 -10.86
N SER A 109 -7.16 -13.57 -10.74
CA SER A 109 -7.13 -12.54 -9.72
C SER A 109 -8.51 -12.38 -9.08
N VAL A 110 -8.53 -12.28 -7.75
CA VAL A 110 -9.77 -12.15 -6.97
C VAL A 110 -10.56 -10.93 -7.44
N PHE A 111 -11.84 -11.12 -7.75
CA PHE A 111 -12.73 -10.03 -8.15
C PHE A 111 -13.45 -9.47 -6.93
N SER A 112 -12.81 -8.49 -6.28
CA SER A 112 -13.35 -7.87 -5.07
C SER A 112 -14.53 -6.94 -5.35
N GLU A 113 -15.29 -6.59 -4.31
CA GLU A 113 -16.33 -5.55 -4.38
C GLU A 113 -15.77 -4.19 -4.84
N ARG A 114 -14.50 -3.88 -4.52
CA ARG A 114 -13.85 -2.67 -5.04
C ARG A 114 -13.67 -2.73 -6.56
N ARG A 115 -13.29 -3.90 -7.10
CA ARG A 115 -13.16 -4.09 -8.56
C ARG A 115 -14.50 -3.99 -9.26
N ARG A 116 -15.55 -4.53 -8.65
CA ARG A 116 -16.92 -4.39 -9.15
C ARG A 116 -17.31 -2.92 -9.27
N ARG A 117 -17.12 -2.12 -8.22
CA ARG A 117 -17.38 -0.67 -8.22
C ARG A 117 -16.53 0.06 -9.26
N ALA A 118 -15.25 -0.28 -9.36
CA ALA A 118 -14.39 0.28 -10.38
C ALA A 118 -14.95 0.03 -11.79
N VAL A 119 -15.33 -1.22 -12.12
CA VAL A 119 -15.95 -1.53 -13.41
C VAL A 119 -17.25 -0.76 -13.61
N GLU A 120 -18.13 -0.72 -12.61
CA GLU A 120 -19.39 0.02 -12.66
C GLU A 120 -19.18 1.50 -12.98
N GLU A 121 -18.31 2.19 -12.25
CA GLU A 121 -18.07 3.61 -12.42
C GLU A 121 -17.38 3.94 -13.75
N HIS A 122 -16.41 3.13 -14.20
CA HIS A 122 -15.70 3.39 -15.46
C HIS A 122 -16.56 3.09 -16.69
N VAL A 123 -17.34 2.00 -16.66
CA VAL A 123 -18.30 1.68 -17.72
C VAL A 123 -19.46 2.67 -17.71
N GLY A 124 -19.86 3.15 -16.52
CA GLY A 124 -20.87 4.19 -16.34
C GLY A 124 -20.53 5.53 -16.97
N LEU A 125 -19.24 5.83 -17.25
CA LEU A 125 -18.84 7.01 -18.03
C LEU A 125 -19.46 7.04 -19.44
N LEU A 126 -19.84 5.87 -19.97
CA LEU A 126 -20.46 5.72 -21.29
C LEU A 126 -22.00 5.81 -21.22
N GLY A 127 -22.58 5.89 -20.01
CA GLY A 127 -24.02 5.90 -19.75
C GLY A 127 -24.64 4.51 -19.58
N ASP A 128 -25.82 4.44 -18.96
CA ASP A 128 -26.46 3.17 -18.56
C ASP A 128 -26.85 2.26 -19.74
N GLY A 129 -27.08 2.82 -20.93
CA GLY A 129 -27.43 2.04 -22.12
C GLY A 129 -26.31 1.06 -22.56
N VAL A 130 -25.06 1.33 -22.17
CA VAL A 130 -23.89 0.55 -22.59
C VAL A 130 -23.99 -0.92 -22.16
N TRP A 131 -24.59 -1.18 -20.99
CA TRP A 131 -24.71 -2.53 -20.43
C TRP A 131 -25.49 -3.46 -21.35
N GLY A 132 -26.44 -2.95 -22.13
CA GLY A 132 -27.18 -3.71 -23.15
C GLY A 132 -26.29 -4.25 -24.27
N HIS A 133 -25.10 -3.68 -24.47
CA HIS A 133 -24.12 -4.06 -25.49
C HIS A 133 -22.87 -4.75 -24.90
N CYS A 134 -22.82 -5.02 -23.60
CA CYS A 134 -21.67 -5.60 -22.91
C CYS A 134 -21.65 -7.14 -22.85
N ILE A 135 -20.48 -7.76 -23.08
CA ILE A 135 -20.20 -9.16 -22.76
C ILE A 135 -19.00 -9.20 -21.80
N VAL A 136 -19.10 -10.00 -20.72
CA VAL A 136 -17.98 -10.18 -19.78
C VAL A 136 -17.04 -11.28 -20.29
N ILE A 137 -15.76 -10.99 -20.42
CA ILE A 137 -14.74 -11.92 -20.88
C ILE A 137 -13.79 -12.27 -19.74
N PHE A 138 -13.69 -13.55 -19.41
CA PHE A 138 -12.74 -14.07 -18.43
C PHE A 138 -11.48 -14.57 -19.13
N THR A 139 -10.34 -13.91 -18.86
CA THR A 139 -9.05 -14.34 -19.39
C THR A 139 -8.37 -15.29 -18.41
N PHE A 140 -8.17 -16.54 -18.83
CA PHE A 140 -7.53 -17.58 -18.02
C PHE A 140 -6.04 -17.72 -18.34
N ALA A 141 -5.26 -18.08 -17.33
CA ALA A 141 -3.96 -18.71 -17.52
C ALA A 141 -4.14 -20.23 -17.61
N TYR A 142 -3.18 -20.97 -18.19
CA TYR A 142 -3.19 -22.44 -18.39
C TYR A 142 -3.73 -23.28 -17.21
N ARG A 143 -3.65 -22.76 -15.97
CA ARG A 143 -4.12 -23.45 -14.75
C ARG A 143 -5.64 -23.66 -14.64
N PHE A 144 -6.46 -23.14 -15.56
CA PHE A 144 -7.93 -23.23 -15.50
C PHE A 144 -8.58 -23.62 -16.84
N GLN A 145 -7.87 -24.33 -17.72
CA GLN A 145 -8.32 -24.67 -19.09
C GLN A 145 -9.68 -25.39 -19.21
N HIS A 146 -10.20 -25.97 -18.12
CA HIS A 146 -11.48 -26.69 -18.13
C HIS A 146 -12.62 -25.96 -17.42
N MET A 147 -12.39 -24.78 -16.85
CA MET A 147 -13.41 -24.05 -16.10
C MET A 147 -14.23 -23.17 -17.04
N GLN A 148 -15.52 -23.44 -17.14
CA GLN A 148 -16.45 -22.62 -17.91
C GLN A 148 -16.68 -21.26 -17.23
N ALA A 149 -17.07 -20.25 -18.02
CA ALA A 149 -17.32 -18.91 -17.52
C ALA A 149 -18.37 -18.87 -16.40
N GLU A 150 -19.42 -19.68 -16.53
CA GLU A 150 -20.53 -19.80 -15.58
C GLU A 150 -20.05 -20.38 -14.23
N GLU A 151 -19.21 -21.42 -14.27
CA GLU A 151 -18.62 -22.00 -13.07
C GLU A 151 -17.71 -20.98 -12.34
N TYR A 152 -16.96 -20.18 -13.09
CA TYR A 152 -16.13 -19.12 -12.51
C TYR A 152 -16.96 -18.03 -11.82
N VAL A 153 -18.13 -17.69 -12.36
CA VAL A 153 -19.05 -16.71 -11.77
C VAL A 153 -19.65 -17.23 -10.47
N GLU A 154 -20.03 -18.50 -10.41
CA GLU A 154 -20.56 -19.14 -9.19
C GLU A 154 -19.53 -19.14 -8.06
N ARG A 155 -18.29 -19.54 -8.37
CA ARG A 155 -17.17 -19.53 -7.42
C ARG A 155 -16.70 -18.12 -7.08
N GLY A 156 -16.90 -17.18 -8.00
CA GLY A 156 -16.44 -15.79 -7.95
C GLY A 156 -17.16 -14.87 -6.97
N GLY A 157 -18.23 -15.36 -6.32
CA GLY A 157 -18.97 -14.64 -5.28
C GLY A 157 -19.97 -13.61 -5.81
N LYS A 158 -20.49 -12.77 -4.89
CA LYS A 158 -21.58 -11.82 -5.20
C LYS A 158 -21.17 -10.74 -6.22
N ALA A 159 -19.92 -10.29 -6.15
CA ALA A 159 -19.41 -9.21 -6.99
C ALA A 159 -19.35 -9.60 -8.48
N LEU A 160 -18.90 -10.82 -8.80
CA LEU A 160 -18.87 -11.34 -10.16
C LEU A 160 -20.28 -11.62 -10.70
N ARG A 161 -21.14 -12.25 -9.88
CA ARG A 161 -22.54 -12.48 -10.22
C ARG A 161 -23.26 -11.20 -10.60
N TRP A 162 -23.07 -10.13 -9.82
CA TRP A 162 -23.63 -8.82 -10.13
C TRP A 162 -23.17 -8.31 -11.50
N LEU A 163 -21.89 -8.43 -11.84
CA LEU A 163 -21.35 -7.94 -13.12
C LEU A 163 -21.97 -8.71 -14.30
N THR A 164 -22.09 -10.02 -14.18
CA THR A 164 -22.71 -10.84 -15.22
C THR A 164 -24.21 -10.60 -15.33
N GLU A 165 -24.92 -10.43 -14.22
CA GLU A 165 -26.35 -10.07 -14.19
C GLU A 165 -26.60 -8.70 -14.84
N LYS A 166 -25.76 -7.71 -14.54
CA LYS A 166 -25.80 -6.39 -15.20
C LYS A 166 -25.58 -6.48 -16.71
N CYS A 167 -24.76 -7.43 -17.15
CA CYS A 167 -24.59 -7.74 -18.56
C CYS A 167 -25.65 -8.73 -19.09
N GLY A 168 -26.74 -9.02 -18.38
CA GLY A 168 -27.80 -9.94 -18.83
C GLY A 168 -27.33 -11.38 -19.00
N GLN A 169 -26.50 -11.85 -18.07
CA GLN A 169 -25.86 -13.19 -18.03
C GLN A 169 -24.96 -13.51 -19.23
N ARG A 170 -24.51 -12.49 -19.97
CA ARG A 170 -23.57 -12.67 -21.09
C ARG A 170 -22.14 -12.72 -20.58
N CYS A 171 -21.56 -13.91 -20.53
CA CYS A 171 -20.13 -14.09 -20.27
C CYS A 171 -19.51 -15.18 -21.15
N HIS A 172 -18.19 -15.14 -21.28
CA HIS A 172 -17.41 -16.13 -22.01
C HIS A 172 -15.98 -16.21 -21.47
N SER A 173 -15.40 -17.39 -21.52
CA SER A 173 -14.05 -17.72 -21.06
C SER A 173 -13.12 -17.85 -22.26
N VAL A 174 -11.95 -17.22 -22.19
CA VAL A 174 -10.94 -17.31 -23.25
C VAL A 174 -9.59 -17.68 -22.65
N VAL A 175 -8.97 -18.73 -23.20
CA VAL A 175 -7.56 -19.04 -23.01
C VAL A 175 -6.76 -18.29 -24.08
N LEU A 176 -5.87 -17.39 -23.66
CA LEU A 176 -5.21 -16.40 -24.54
C LEU A 176 -4.20 -16.97 -25.57
N ASN A 177 -4.19 -18.29 -25.83
CA ASN A 177 -3.32 -18.99 -26.78
C ASN A 177 -4.06 -20.08 -27.60
N ASP A 178 -5.40 -20.14 -27.52
CA ASP A 178 -6.22 -21.15 -28.20
C ASP A 178 -7.22 -20.47 -29.16
N ASP A 179 -7.21 -20.86 -30.43
CA ASP A 179 -8.06 -20.32 -31.49
C ASP A 179 -9.50 -20.89 -31.44
N ILE A 180 -9.74 -21.95 -30.66
CA ILE A 180 -11.05 -22.59 -30.55
C ILE A 180 -12.04 -21.67 -29.80
N ASP A 181 -11.60 -21.04 -28.71
CA ASP A 181 -12.42 -20.16 -27.88
C ASP A 181 -12.87 -18.90 -28.64
N THR A 182 -12.06 -18.39 -29.56
CA THR A 182 -12.39 -17.17 -30.32
C THR A 182 -13.56 -17.36 -31.26
N THR A 183 -13.71 -18.55 -31.83
CA THR A 183 -14.84 -18.82 -32.74
C THR A 183 -16.16 -18.80 -31.97
N GLU A 184 -16.21 -19.36 -30.77
CA GLU A 184 -17.41 -19.31 -29.91
C GLU A 184 -17.72 -17.88 -29.46
N LEU A 185 -16.69 -17.11 -29.07
CA LEU A 185 -16.84 -15.70 -28.74
C LEU A 185 -17.48 -14.90 -29.88
N LEU A 186 -17.01 -15.10 -31.11
CA LEU A 186 -17.53 -14.43 -32.30
C LEU A 186 -19.00 -14.79 -32.58
N VAL A 187 -19.40 -16.04 -32.34
CA VAL A 187 -20.82 -16.46 -32.41
C VAL A 187 -21.64 -15.75 -31.33
N LYS A 188 -21.17 -15.66 -30.08
CA LYS A 188 -21.84 -14.92 -29.00
C LYS A 188 -21.98 -13.43 -29.32
N ILE A 189 -20.96 -12.82 -29.90
CA ILE A 189 -20.97 -11.44 -30.39
C ILE A 189 -22.06 -11.27 -31.45
N GLN A 190 -22.12 -12.15 -32.45
CA GLN A 190 -23.13 -12.06 -33.50
C GLN A 190 -24.55 -12.19 -32.95
N LYS A 191 -24.79 -13.14 -32.04
CA LYS A 191 -26.09 -13.31 -31.37
C LYS A 191 -26.53 -12.03 -30.65
N LEU A 192 -25.60 -11.35 -29.99
CA LEU A 192 -25.89 -10.07 -29.33
C LEU A 192 -26.23 -8.97 -30.34
N VAL A 193 -25.45 -8.85 -31.42
CA VAL A 193 -25.69 -7.83 -32.46
C VAL A 193 -27.07 -8.04 -33.10
N THR A 194 -27.42 -9.27 -33.44
CA THR A 194 -28.75 -9.61 -33.98
C THR A 194 -29.86 -9.31 -32.97
N ARG A 195 -29.67 -9.63 -31.68
CA ARG A 195 -30.65 -9.32 -30.61
C ARG A 195 -30.93 -7.83 -30.48
N ASN A 196 -29.91 -6.99 -30.69
CA ASN A 196 -30.04 -5.54 -30.66
C ASN A 196 -30.50 -4.96 -32.02
N GLY A 197 -31.01 -5.80 -32.93
CA GLY A 197 -31.55 -5.38 -34.22
C GLY A 197 -30.50 -4.83 -35.17
N SER A 198 -29.24 -5.28 -35.05
CA SER A 198 -28.08 -4.75 -35.79
C SER A 198 -27.83 -3.26 -35.59
N ARG A 199 -28.39 -2.67 -34.53
CA ARG A 199 -28.17 -1.27 -34.15
C ARG A 199 -26.83 -1.13 -33.44
N VAL A 200 -26.16 -0.01 -33.71
CA VAL A 200 -24.99 0.40 -32.95
C VAL A 200 -25.42 1.03 -31.63
N PHE A 201 -24.53 1.04 -30.65
CA PHE A 201 -24.67 1.85 -29.47
C PHE A 201 -24.48 3.32 -29.85
N GLU A 202 -25.55 4.11 -29.67
CA GLU A 202 -25.54 5.55 -29.86
C GLU A 202 -25.23 6.22 -28.52
N MET A 203 -24.07 6.87 -28.44
CA MET A 203 -23.75 7.72 -27.30
C MET A 203 -24.44 9.06 -27.45
N GLN A 204 -24.91 9.64 -26.35
CA GLN A 204 -25.48 10.97 -26.36
C GLN A 204 -24.45 11.97 -26.90
N GLU A 205 -24.82 12.68 -27.98
CA GLU A 205 -23.91 13.50 -28.75
C GLU A 205 -23.29 14.64 -27.92
N ASN A 206 -24.05 15.18 -26.97
CA ASN A 206 -23.59 16.17 -26.00
C ASN A 206 -22.37 15.69 -25.17
N ILE A 207 -22.34 14.43 -24.73
CA ILE A 207 -21.22 13.91 -23.92
C ILE A 207 -19.94 13.81 -24.78
N LEU A 208 -20.07 13.34 -26.03
CA LEU A 208 -18.95 13.26 -26.95
C LEU A 208 -18.42 14.65 -27.35
N GLN A 209 -19.32 15.61 -27.59
CA GLN A 209 -18.95 16.99 -27.90
C GLN A 209 -18.23 17.65 -26.73
N VAL A 210 -18.74 17.52 -25.50
CA VAL A 210 -18.08 18.04 -24.28
C VAL A 210 -16.68 17.44 -24.10
N ALA A 211 -16.52 16.12 -24.29
CA ALA A 211 -15.22 15.47 -24.18
C ALA A 211 -14.23 15.91 -25.28
N ALA A 212 -14.71 16.17 -26.50
CA ALA A 212 -13.89 16.65 -27.61
C ALA A 212 -13.47 18.12 -27.43
N GLU A 213 -14.39 18.98 -26.98
CA GLU A 213 -14.16 20.39 -26.64
C GLU A 213 -13.11 20.51 -25.54
N ASP A 214 -13.28 19.76 -24.43
CA ASP A 214 -12.30 19.68 -23.33
C ASP A 214 -10.93 19.19 -23.81
N LYS A 215 -10.88 18.21 -24.72
CA LYS A 215 -9.62 17.73 -25.33
C LYS A 215 -8.91 18.83 -26.11
N ARG A 216 -9.63 19.65 -26.85
CA ARG A 216 -9.08 20.78 -27.60
C ARG A 216 -8.57 21.87 -26.66
N GLU A 217 -9.38 22.27 -25.68
CA GLU A 217 -9.05 23.34 -24.74
C GLU A 217 -7.79 22.99 -23.91
N VAL A 218 -7.72 21.74 -23.42
CA VAL A 218 -6.53 21.23 -22.72
C VAL A 218 -5.28 21.26 -23.62
N ALA A 219 -5.42 20.94 -24.92
CA ALA A 219 -4.29 20.98 -25.84
C ALA A 219 -3.78 22.41 -26.07
N GLU A 220 -4.68 23.40 -26.18
CA GLU A 220 -4.33 24.81 -26.30
C GLU A 220 -3.63 25.34 -25.05
N ARG A 221 -4.19 25.08 -23.86
CA ARG A 221 -3.56 25.43 -22.58
C ARG A 221 -2.18 24.79 -22.42
N ALA A 222 -2.03 23.53 -22.84
CA ALA A 222 -0.76 22.83 -22.79
C ALA A 222 0.30 23.46 -23.69
N GLN A 223 -0.07 23.87 -24.91
CA GLN A 223 0.81 24.59 -25.82
C GLN A 223 1.26 25.94 -25.24
N LEU A 224 0.35 26.69 -24.63
CA LEU A 224 0.68 27.96 -23.97
C LEU A 224 1.65 27.74 -22.79
N ARG A 225 1.42 26.71 -21.96
CA ARG A 225 2.32 26.35 -20.85
C ARG A 225 3.71 25.98 -21.35
N PHE A 226 3.79 25.18 -22.42
CA PHE A 226 5.06 24.81 -23.05
C PHE A 226 5.83 26.04 -23.54
N LEU A 227 5.16 26.97 -24.22
CA LEU A 227 5.78 28.21 -24.70
C LEU A 227 6.27 29.10 -23.54
N ARG A 228 5.48 29.23 -22.47
CA ARG A 228 5.85 29.98 -21.26
C ARG A 228 7.12 29.38 -20.61
N MET A 229 7.15 28.07 -20.45
CA MET A 229 8.30 27.35 -19.89
C MET A 229 9.56 27.52 -20.75
N LYS A 230 9.43 27.40 -22.08
CA LYS A 230 10.55 27.58 -23.02
C LYS A 230 11.13 29.00 -22.97
N ARG A 231 10.28 30.03 -22.85
CA ARG A 231 10.71 31.43 -22.68
C ARG A 231 11.46 31.63 -21.37
N GLN A 232 10.89 31.16 -20.26
CA GLN A 232 11.51 31.25 -18.94
C GLN A 232 12.89 30.56 -18.91
N ARG A 233 12.98 29.37 -19.50
CA ARG A 233 14.23 28.62 -19.61
C ARG A 233 15.29 29.38 -20.41
N SER A 234 14.90 30.02 -21.51
CA SER A 234 15.82 30.80 -22.35
C SER A 234 16.42 32.00 -21.61
N LEU A 235 15.62 32.68 -20.78
CA LEU A 235 16.07 33.79 -19.94
C LEU A 235 17.07 33.33 -18.86
N MET A 236 16.85 32.15 -18.28
CA MET A 236 17.69 31.61 -17.21
C MET A 236 19.03 31.07 -17.74
N ARG A 237 19.05 30.54 -18.97
CA ARG A 237 20.28 30.03 -19.61
C ARG A 237 21.39 31.08 -19.74
N GLN A 238 21.03 32.36 -19.91
CA GLN A 238 22.00 33.45 -20.00
C GLN A 238 22.73 33.73 -18.68
N LYS A 239 22.20 33.24 -17.55
CA LYS A 239 22.76 33.45 -16.20
C LYS A 239 23.43 32.21 -15.62
N LEU A 240 23.57 31.14 -16.41
CA LEU A 240 24.15 29.88 -15.95
C LEU A 240 25.59 30.08 -15.49
N ARG A 241 25.89 29.54 -14.32
CA ARG A 241 27.26 29.40 -13.81
C ARG A 241 27.63 27.92 -13.73
N PRO A 242 28.90 27.54 -13.95
CA PRO A 242 29.33 26.16 -13.79
C PRO A 242 29.12 25.69 -12.35
N VAL A 243 28.39 24.58 -12.19
CA VAL A 243 28.20 23.94 -10.88
C VAL A 243 29.04 22.67 -10.84
N THR A 244 29.94 22.57 -9.86
CA THR A 244 30.80 21.38 -9.67
C THR A 244 30.18 20.34 -8.74
N SER A 245 29.29 20.77 -7.83
CA SER A 245 28.64 19.91 -6.84
C SER A 245 27.14 20.21 -6.73
N ILE A 246 26.32 19.16 -6.77
CA ILE A 246 24.86 19.19 -6.68
C ILE A 246 24.42 18.28 -5.53
N ARG A 247 23.59 18.80 -4.64
CA ARG A 247 23.00 18.10 -3.49
C ARG A 247 21.49 18.17 -3.57
N LEU A 248 20.83 17.02 -3.59
CA LEU A 248 19.39 16.87 -3.83
C LEU A 248 18.74 16.13 -2.67
N VAL A 249 17.50 16.51 -2.34
CA VAL A 249 16.62 15.71 -1.47
C VAL A 249 15.39 15.29 -2.26
N LEU A 250 15.09 13.99 -2.28
CA LEU A 250 13.90 13.43 -2.92
C LEU A 250 12.77 13.37 -1.89
N LEU A 251 11.69 14.12 -2.12
CA LEU A 251 10.48 14.11 -1.31
C LEU A 251 9.32 13.51 -2.11
N GLY A 252 8.32 12.94 -1.45
CA GLY A 252 7.13 12.42 -2.14
C GLY A 252 6.48 11.24 -1.42
N ALA A 253 5.27 10.93 -1.85
CA ALA A 253 4.48 9.84 -1.28
C ALA A 253 5.18 8.47 -1.41
N LYS A 254 4.76 7.50 -0.60
CA LYS A 254 5.25 6.13 -0.66
C LYS A 254 4.93 5.53 -2.02
N GLY A 255 5.91 4.80 -2.55
CA GLY A 255 5.82 4.21 -3.87
C GLY A 255 5.87 5.25 -4.98
N SER A 256 6.13 6.54 -4.74
CA SER A 256 6.24 7.51 -5.83
C SER A 256 7.43 7.27 -6.76
N GLY A 257 8.33 6.34 -6.42
CA GLY A 257 9.48 5.98 -7.24
C GLY A 257 10.73 6.80 -6.93
N LYS A 258 10.84 7.36 -5.72
CA LYS A 258 12.01 8.13 -5.26
C LYS A 258 13.31 7.34 -5.36
N THR A 259 13.38 6.16 -4.76
CA THR A 259 14.55 5.27 -4.84
C THR A 259 14.90 4.90 -6.28
N SER A 260 13.89 4.65 -7.13
CA SER A 260 14.11 4.39 -8.56
C SER A 260 14.64 5.62 -9.30
N ALA A 261 14.18 6.82 -8.93
CA ALA A 261 14.71 8.07 -9.47
C ALA A 261 16.16 8.31 -9.03
N LEU A 262 16.50 8.06 -7.76
CA LEU A 262 17.88 8.11 -7.25
C LEU A 262 18.79 7.21 -8.08
N ASN A 263 18.42 5.95 -8.28
CA ASN A 263 19.22 5.00 -9.06
C ASN A 263 19.35 5.41 -10.52
N THR A 264 18.29 5.97 -11.11
CA THR A 264 18.31 6.45 -12.49
C THR A 264 19.25 7.65 -12.65
N ILE A 265 19.20 8.63 -11.73
CA ILE A 265 20.06 9.82 -11.77
C ILE A 265 21.53 9.45 -11.57
N LEU A 266 21.83 8.53 -10.63
CA LEU A 266 23.20 8.08 -10.36
C LEU A 266 23.70 6.98 -11.33
N GLY A 267 22.88 6.55 -12.30
CA GLY A 267 23.23 5.49 -13.25
C GLY A 267 23.35 4.08 -12.66
N ARG A 268 22.98 3.87 -11.39
CA ARG A 268 23.11 2.59 -10.67
C ARG A 268 22.12 1.53 -11.18
N GLU A 269 22.47 0.26 -11.11
CA GLU A 269 21.51 -0.83 -11.32
C GLU A 269 20.53 -0.92 -10.15
N ASN A 270 19.24 -1.13 -10.44
CA ASN A 270 18.22 -1.37 -9.43
C ASN A 270 18.43 -2.76 -8.80
N ARG A 271 19.38 -2.88 -7.86
CA ARG A 271 19.64 -4.11 -7.09
C ARG A 271 18.86 -4.18 -5.78
N GLN A 272 18.28 -3.06 -5.34
CA GLN A 272 17.49 -3.00 -4.10
C GLN A 272 16.09 -3.58 -4.28
N ARG A 273 15.73 -4.50 -3.38
CA ARG A 273 14.40 -5.10 -3.25
C ARG A 273 13.36 -4.02 -2.91
N SER A 274 12.12 -4.27 -3.29
CA SER A 274 10.93 -3.43 -3.15
C SER A 274 10.47 -3.19 -1.69
N GLY A 275 11.38 -2.87 -0.78
CA GLY A 275 11.10 -2.51 0.61
C GLY A 275 10.67 -1.05 0.77
N ARG A 276 10.13 -0.70 1.94
CA ARG A 276 9.88 0.71 2.30
C ARG A 276 11.17 1.36 2.76
N THR A 277 11.54 2.50 2.16
CA THR A 277 12.54 3.43 2.71
C THR A 277 12.01 4.02 4.00
N ALA A 278 12.45 3.48 5.15
CA ALA A 278 12.07 3.95 6.47
C ALA A 278 13.08 4.96 7.04
N GLN A 279 14.37 4.81 6.70
CA GLN A 279 15.42 5.77 7.03
C GLN A 279 15.91 6.49 5.77
N CYS A 280 16.38 7.72 5.92
CA CYS A 280 16.99 8.45 4.82
C CYS A 280 18.25 7.73 4.31
N SER A 281 18.35 7.52 2.99
CA SER A 281 19.54 6.92 2.39
C SER A 281 20.26 7.92 1.48
N VAL A 282 21.59 7.95 1.56
CA VAL A 282 22.44 8.87 0.79
C VAL A 282 23.10 8.11 -0.35
N GLY A 283 22.90 8.61 -1.57
CA GLY A 283 23.56 8.14 -2.78
C GLY A 283 24.50 9.21 -3.33
N GLU A 284 25.76 8.85 -3.54
CA GLU A 284 26.76 9.75 -4.13
C GLU A 284 27.33 9.19 -5.44
N GLY A 285 27.67 10.06 -6.38
CA GLY A 285 28.33 9.67 -7.62
C GLY A 285 28.66 10.84 -8.52
N VAL A 286 29.46 10.58 -9.55
CA VAL A 286 29.78 11.57 -10.58
C VAL A 286 28.84 11.38 -11.76
N VAL A 287 28.07 12.42 -12.09
CA VAL A 287 27.06 12.39 -13.17
C VAL A 287 27.36 13.55 -14.11
N PHE A 288 27.65 13.25 -15.38
CA PHE A 288 28.06 14.25 -16.39
C PHE A 288 29.14 15.23 -15.87
N GLY A 289 30.16 14.70 -15.20
CA GLY A 289 31.29 15.48 -14.66
C GLY A 289 31.01 16.31 -13.40
N ARG A 290 29.86 16.11 -12.75
CA ARG A 290 29.47 16.83 -11.52
C ARG A 290 29.39 15.86 -10.35
N GLN A 291 29.83 16.29 -9.16
CA GLN A 291 29.62 15.52 -7.94
C GLN A 291 28.15 15.65 -7.51
N VAL A 292 27.41 14.55 -7.49
CA VAL A 292 25.99 14.55 -7.13
C VAL A 292 25.79 13.72 -5.85
N THR A 293 25.21 14.36 -4.83
CA THR A 293 24.72 13.71 -3.61
C THR A 293 23.19 13.78 -3.61
N ILE A 294 22.52 12.65 -3.43
CA ILE A 294 21.06 12.54 -3.42
C ILE A 294 20.62 11.84 -2.15
N VAL A 295 19.69 12.45 -1.42
CA VAL A 295 19.07 11.85 -0.23
C VAL A 295 17.68 11.35 -0.61
N ASP A 296 17.45 10.05 -0.47
CA ASP A 296 16.11 9.45 -0.57
C ASP A 296 15.46 9.45 0.80
N THR A 297 14.33 10.15 0.95
CA THR A 297 13.62 10.26 2.23
C THR A 297 12.50 9.22 2.36
N PRO A 298 12.00 8.98 3.58
CA PRO A 298 10.74 8.27 3.77
C PRO A 298 9.58 8.92 3.01
N GLY A 299 8.57 8.13 2.66
CA GLY A 299 7.38 8.60 1.95
C GLY A 299 6.10 8.47 2.77
N TRP A 300 5.26 9.50 2.70
CA TRP A 300 3.94 9.53 3.32
C TRP A 300 2.87 8.83 2.45
N TRP A 301 1.70 8.54 2.99
CA TRP A 301 0.57 8.08 2.17
C TRP A 301 -0.03 9.25 1.39
N MET A 302 -0.40 9.02 0.13
CA MET A 302 -0.96 10.07 -0.74
C MET A 302 -2.20 10.77 -0.15
N ASN A 303 -2.90 10.11 0.76
CA ASN A 303 -4.12 10.58 1.39
C ASN A 303 -3.99 10.83 2.89
N TYR A 304 -2.77 10.82 3.45
CA TYR A 304 -2.53 11.13 4.86
C TYR A 304 -2.00 12.55 4.99
N PHE A 305 -2.55 13.28 5.95
CA PHE A 305 -2.06 14.58 6.41
C PHE A 305 -0.88 14.42 7.37
N CYS A 306 -0.19 15.51 7.71
CA CYS A 306 1.00 15.42 8.55
C CYS A 306 0.71 14.77 9.91
N ASN A 307 -0.45 15.06 10.51
CA ASN A 307 -0.85 14.49 11.80
C ASN A 307 -1.14 12.97 11.76
N GLU A 308 -1.46 12.40 10.60
CA GLU A 308 -1.71 10.97 10.41
C GLU A 308 -0.43 10.20 10.07
N THR A 309 0.56 10.89 9.51
CA THR A 309 1.87 10.32 9.21
C THR A 309 2.65 10.04 10.50
N PRO A 310 3.24 8.84 10.64
CA PRO A 310 4.21 8.51 11.70
C PRO A 310 5.18 9.65 12.06
N LEU A 311 5.31 9.99 13.35
CA LEU A 311 6.25 11.02 13.83
C LEU A 311 7.69 10.73 13.44
N PHE A 312 8.05 9.44 13.43
CA PHE A 312 9.34 8.97 12.95
C PHE A 312 9.62 9.42 11.51
N ASP A 313 8.67 9.19 10.59
CA ASP A 313 8.82 9.55 9.18
C ASP A 313 8.93 11.07 9.01
N GLN A 314 8.15 11.82 9.79
CA GLN A 314 8.19 13.29 9.80
C GLN A 314 9.58 13.80 10.21
N ARG A 315 10.16 13.25 11.28
CA ARG A 315 11.50 13.64 11.77
C ARG A 315 12.59 13.25 10.79
N GLU A 316 12.54 12.05 10.23
CA GLU A 316 13.47 11.61 9.19
C GLU A 316 13.44 12.56 7.97
N MET A 317 12.25 12.99 7.54
CA MET A 317 12.12 13.97 6.46
C MET A 317 12.83 15.29 6.77
N VAL A 318 12.75 15.80 8.00
CA VAL A 318 13.45 17.03 8.41
C VAL A 318 14.96 16.79 8.55
N LEU A 319 15.37 15.65 9.10
CA LEU A 319 16.78 15.27 9.26
C LEU A 319 17.50 15.06 7.94
N SER A 320 16.78 14.75 6.87
CA SER A 320 17.32 14.62 5.50
C SER A 320 18.13 15.86 5.07
N LEU A 321 17.77 17.05 5.56
CA LEU A 321 18.48 18.29 5.29
C LEU A 321 19.94 18.23 5.76
N SER A 322 20.17 17.56 6.90
CA SER A 322 21.46 17.47 7.55
C SER A 322 22.44 16.52 6.88
N LEU A 323 21.94 15.64 6.00
CA LEU A 323 22.72 14.60 5.32
C LEU A 323 23.48 15.12 4.10
N CYS A 324 23.32 16.41 3.77
CA CYS A 324 23.95 17.06 2.62
C CYS A 324 24.66 18.37 3.01
N PRO A 325 25.74 18.38 3.82
CA PRO A 325 26.40 19.63 4.23
C PRO A 325 26.91 20.46 3.03
N PRO A 326 26.83 21.81 3.06
CA PRO A 326 26.25 22.68 4.10
C PRO A 326 24.71 22.75 4.10
N GLY A 327 24.06 22.16 3.11
CA GLY A 327 22.60 22.04 2.94
C GLY A 327 22.25 21.64 1.49
N PRO A 328 21.02 21.21 1.22
CA PRO A 328 20.62 20.79 -0.12
C PRO A 328 20.48 21.97 -1.08
N ASN A 329 20.78 21.76 -2.36
CA ASN A 329 20.63 22.78 -3.40
C ASN A 329 19.18 22.87 -3.90
N VAL A 330 18.56 21.70 -4.14
CA VAL A 330 17.24 21.56 -4.76
C VAL A 330 16.48 20.41 -4.10
N PHE A 331 15.16 20.57 -4.00
CA PHE A 331 14.24 19.52 -3.56
C PHE A 331 13.51 18.96 -4.78
N LEU A 332 13.51 17.64 -4.96
CA LEU A 332 12.76 16.97 -6.01
C LEU A 332 11.50 16.36 -5.41
N LEU A 333 10.34 16.95 -5.70
CA LEU A 333 9.05 16.40 -5.29
C LEU A 333 8.60 15.37 -6.32
N VAL A 334 8.67 14.09 -5.97
CA VAL A 334 8.40 12.96 -6.86
C VAL A 334 6.91 12.61 -6.85
N ILE A 335 6.27 12.73 -8.01
CA ILE A 335 4.85 12.41 -8.25
C ILE A 335 4.74 11.36 -9.35
N ARG A 336 3.90 10.35 -9.12
CA ARG A 336 3.63 9.34 -10.15
C ARG A 336 2.63 9.88 -11.15
N VAL A 337 2.91 9.72 -12.45
CA VAL A 337 1.96 10.10 -13.51
C VAL A 337 0.88 9.06 -13.77
N ASP A 338 0.96 7.88 -13.14
CA ASP A 338 0.07 6.77 -13.42
C ASP A 338 -1.17 6.71 -12.51
N ARG A 339 -1.36 7.70 -11.63
CA ARG A 339 -2.47 7.87 -10.67
C ARG A 339 -2.99 9.31 -10.66
N ALA A 340 -4.27 9.50 -10.39
CA ALA A 340 -4.87 10.84 -10.29
C ALA A 340 -4.25 11.67 -9.17
N PHE A 341 -4.06 12.95 -9.44
CA PHE A 341 -3.59 13.91 -8.44
C PHE A 341 -4.78 14.67 -7.83
N THR A 342 -5.37 14.07 -6.79
CA THR A 342 -6.59 14.59 -6.14
C THR A 342 -6.30 15.79 -5.23
N GLU A 343 -7.35 16.54 -4.87
CA GLU A 343 -7.24 17.64 -3.89
C GLU A 343 -6.72 17.16 -2.53
N THR A 344 -7.10 15.95 -2.09
CA THR A 344 -6.53 15.34 -0.88
C THR A 344 -5.03 15.14 -1.00
N TYR A 345 -4.55 14.66 -2.16
CA TYR A 345 -3.13 14.47 -2.38
C TYR A 345 -2.37 15.80 -2.48
N ARG A 346 -2.97 16.84 -3.08
CA ARG A 346 -2.42 18.20 -3.07
C ARG A 346 -2.22 18.73 -1.66
N ARG A 347 -3.24 18.65 -0.80
CA ARG A 347 -3.15 19.10 0.61
C ARG A 347 -2.10 18.30 1.39
N ALA A 348 -2.12 16.97 1.26
CA ALA A 348 -1.12 16.12 1.88
C ALA A 348 0.30 16.52 1.46
N ALA A 349 0.56 16.69 0.15
CA ALA A 349 1.87 17.12 -0.33
C ALA A 349 2.26 18.52 0.17
N GLN A 350 1.29 19.44 0.26
CA GLN A 350 1.52 20.78 0.80
C GLN A 350 1.98 20.74 2.26
N GLU A 351 1.21 20.10 3.14
CA GLU A 351 1.52 20.03 4.57
C GLU A 351 2.87 19.36 4.84
N HIS A 352 3.20 18.29 4.10
CA HIS A 352 4.46 17.56 4.27
C HIS A 352 5.69 18.36 3.82
N LEU A 353 5.52 19.27 2.85
CA LEU A 353 6.60 20.18 2.43
C LEU A 353 6.71 21.37 3.38
N GLU A 354 5.59 21.89 3.87
CA GLU A 354 5.55 22.99 4.83
C GLU A 354 6.03 22.58 6.23
N LEU A 355 5.96 21.29 6.57
CA LEU A 355 6.63 20.71 7.75
C LEU A 355 8.14 20.98 7.77
N ILE A 356 8.78 21.02 6.60
CA ILE A 356 10.19 21.38 6.47
C ILE A 356 10.34 22.89 6.52
N SER A 357 9.63 23.61 5.64
CA SER A 357 9.59 25.07 5.60
C SER A 357 8.69 25.57 4.48
N GLU A 358 8.03 26.71 4.68
CA GLU A 358 7.31 27.42 3.61
C GLU A 358 8.22 27.89 2.46
N GLN A 359 9.52 28.06 2.69
CA GLN A 359 10.45 28.54 1.67
C GLN A 359 10.92 27.44 0.70
N ILE A 360 10.58 26.17 0.97
CA ILE A 360 11.01 25.00 0.18
C ILE A 360 10.59 25.11 -1.29
N TRP A 361 9.42 25.71 -1.54
CA TRP A 361 8.83 25.87 -2.87
C TRP A 361 9.74 26.66 -3.82
N SER A 362 10.54 27.60 -3.30
CA SER A 362 11.48 28.39 -4.11
C SER A 362 12.61 27.56 -4.74
N ARG A 363 12.90 26.37 -4.19
CA ARG A 363 13.95 25.44 -4.65
C ARG A 363 13.40 24.07 -5.06
N ALA A 364 12.08 23.91 -5.10
CA ALA A 364 11.44 22.65 -5.48
C ALA A 364 11.32 22.52 -7.01
N ILE A 365 11.63 21.33 -7.53
CA ILE A 365 11.32 20.91 -8.89
C ILE A 365 10.40 19.69 -8.79
N LEU A 366 9.32 19.70 -9.56
CA LEU A 366 8.40 18.56 -9.63
C LEU A 366 8.98 17.47 -10.52
N LEU A 367 9.20 16.28 -9.97
CA LEU A 367 9.71 15.13 -10.71
C LEU A 367 8.59 14.13 -10.96
N PHE A 368 8.11 14.08 -12.20
CA PHE A 368 7.14 13.10 -12.64
C PHE A 368 7.82 11.76 -12.91
N SER A 369 7.50 10.75 -12.10
CA SER A 369 7.98 9.38 -12.26
C SER A 369 6.99 8.54 -13.07
N PHE A 370 7.45 7.37 -13.54
CA PHE A 370 6.68 6.50 -14.45
C PHE A 370 6.36 7.19 -15.77
N GLY A 371 7.28 8.00 -16.31
CA GLY A 371 7.09 8.73 -17.56
C GLY A 371 6.70 7.86 -18.76
N ASP A 372 7.00 6.54 -18.73
CA ASP A 372 6.49 5.57 -19.72
C ASP A 372 4.96 5.50 -19.78
N TRP A 373 4.28 5.93 -18.71
CA TRP A 373 2.82 5.95 -18.65
C TRP A 373 2.21 6.97 -19.60
N LEU A 374 2.87 8.10 -19.83
CA LEU A 374 2.32 9.17 -20.67
C LEU A 374 2.22 8.77 -22.15
N GLY A 375 2.99 7.78 -22.60
CA GLY A 375 2.96 7.33 -24.00
C GLY A 375 3.24 8.49 -24.96
N GLY A 376 2.29 8.76 -25.86
CA GLY A 376 2.34 9.90 -26.79
C GLY A 376 1.84 11.24 -26.20
N THR A 377 1.31 11.25 -24.98
CA THR A 377 0.81 12.47 -24.32
C THR A 377 1.97 13.30 -23.79
N THR A 378 1.98 14.60 -24.08
CA THR A 378 3.00 15.51 -23.53
C THR A 378 2.79 15.76 -22.03
N THR A 379 3.85 16.18 -21.34
CA THR A 379 3.76 16.48 -19.89
C THR A 379 2.81 17.64 -19.63
N GLU A 380 2.81 18.64 -20.49
CA GLU A 380 1.95 19.82 -20.41
C GLU A 380 0.49 19.43 -20.59
N GLN A 381 0.17 18.56 -21.56
CA GLN A 381 -1.19 18.04 -21.71
C GLN A 381 -1.64 17.26 -20.48
N PHE A 382 -0.74 16.47 -19.87
CA PHE A 382 -1.03 15.78 -18.62
C PHE A 382 -1.35 16.76 -17.48
N ILE A 383 -0.51 17.76 -17.25
CA ILE A 383 -0.73 18.78 -16.21
C ILE A 383 -2.08 19.49 -16.42
N GLU A 384 -2.38 19.91 -17.64
CA GLU A 384 -3.61 20.63 -17.95
C GLU A 384 -4.86 19.75 -17.83
N SER A 385 -4.74 18.45 -18.09
CA SER A 385 -5.86 17.51 -18.02
C SER A 385 -6.23 17.04 -16.61
N GLU A 386 -5.27 16.90 -15.70
CA GLU A 386 -5.51 16.31 -14.37
C GLU A 386 -6.28 17.25 -13.42
N GLY A 387 -6.37 18.53 -13.78
CA GLY A 387 -7.19 19.54 -13.09
C GLY A 387 -6.41 20.48 -12.18
N GLU A 388 -7.16 21.36 -11.51
CA GLU A 388 -6.62 22.46 -10.69
C GLU A 388 -5.61 22.03 -9.62
N PRO A 389 -5.76 20.89 -8.90
CA PRO A 389 -4.82 20.54 -7.84
C PRO A 389 -3.39 20.34 -8.35
N LEU A 390 -3.21 19.71 -9.52
CA LEU A 390 -1.90 19.50 -10.11
C LEU A 390 -1.35 20.78 -10.74
N GLN A 391 -2.21 21.55 -11.42
CA GLN A 391 -1.84 22.84 -12.01
C GLN A 391 -1.34 23.81 -10.93
N TRP A 392 -2.05 23.91 -9.81
CA TRP A 392 -1.65 24.69 -8.64
C TRP A 392 -0.26 24.30 -8.14
N LEU A 393 0.01 23.00 -8.02
CA LEU A 393 1.29 22.52 -7.53
C LEU A 393 2.44 22.87 -8.49
N VAL A 394 2.21 22.71 -9.80
CA VAL A 394 3.19 23.08 -10.84
C VAL A 394 3.46 24.59 -10.79
N GLU A 395 2.43 25.40 -10.58
CA GLU A 395 2.54 26.86 -10.47
C GLU A 395 3.24 27.29 -9.18
N LYS A 396 2.96 26.63 -8.05
CA LYS A 396 3.66 26.83 -6.78
C LYS A 396 5.17 26.54 -6.92
N CYS A 397 5.52 25.54 -7.73
CA CYS A 397 6.90 25.24 -8.13
C CYS A 397 7.42 26.13 -9.27
N SER A 398 6.77 27.25 -9.60
CA SER A 398 7.18 28.19 -10.66
C SER A 398 7.36 27.56 -12.04
N ASN A 399 6.48 26.60 -12.40
CA ASN A 399 6.51 25.83 -13.65
C ASN A 399 7.78 25.00 -13.86
N ARG A 400 8.45 24.60 -12.77
CA ARG A 400 9.63 23.72 -12.83
C ARG A 400 9.21 22.27 -12.63
N TYR A 401 9.26 21.51 -13.72
CA TYR A 401 9.01 20.07 -13.69
C TYR A 401 9.91 19.33 -14.67
N HIS A 402 10.07 18.04 -14.43
CA HIS A 402 10.79 17.12 -15.30
C HIS A 402 10.15 15.73 -15.24
N VAL A 403 10.20 14.98 -16.34
CA VAL A 403 9.66 13.62 -16.43
C VAL A 403 10.79 12.63 -16.53
N LEU A 404 10.75 11.62 -15.67
CA LEU A 404 11.72 10.55 -15.61
C LEU A 404 11.06 9.22 -15.97
N ASN A 405 11.57 8.56 -17.01
CA ASN A 405 11.16 7.21 -17.36
C ASN A 405 12.12 6.19 -16.72
N ASN A 406 11.72 5.66 -15.57
CA ASN A 406 12.54 4.71 -14.80
C ASN A 406 12.73 3.34 -15.48
N LYS A 407 12.03 3.04 -16.58
CA LYS A 407 12.18 1.76 -17.30
C LYS A 407 13.23 1.81 -18.39
N THR A 408 13.44 2.98 -18.98
CA THR A 408 14.42 3.17 -20.04
C THR A 408 15.43 4.18 -19.54
N LYS A 409 16.62 3.71 -19.14
CA LYS A 409 17.72 4.60 -18.76
C LYS A 409 18.12 5.57 -19.91
N GLY A 410 17.72 5.25 -21.14
CA GLY A 410 18.05 6.03 -22.33
C GLY A 410 19.56 6.10 -22.55
N ASP A 411 19.99 7.12 -23.28
CA ASP A 411 21.38 7.57 -23.45
C ASP A 411 21.82 8.55 -22.33
N GLY A 412 21.03 8.65 -21.25
CA GLY A 412 21.23 9.64 -20.19
C GLY A 412 20.68 11.04 -20.51
N PHE A 413 20.02 11.27 -21.66
CA PHE A 413 19.44 12.57 -22.03
C PHE A 413 18.50 13.13 -20.96
N GLN A 414 17.62 12.29 -20.40
CA GLN A 414 16.66 12.70 -19.36
C GLN A 414 17.39 13.29 -18.15
N VAL A 415 18.40 12.57 -17.65
CA VAL A 415 19.21 13.02 -16.51
C VAL A 415 19.99 14.27 -16.86
N ARG A 416 20.57 14.37 -18.05
CA ARG A 416 21.26 15.58 -18.51
C ARG A 416 20.32 16.79 -18.54
N GLU A 417 19.08 16.62 -19.00
CA GLU A 417 18.08 17.68 -19.00
C GLU A 417 17.69 18.11 -17.58
N LEU A 418 17.51 17.15 -16.68
CA LEU A 418 17.23 17.40 -15.26
C LEU A 418 18.36 18.19 -14.59
N ILE A 419 19.61 17.81 -14.81
CA ILE A 419 20.78 18.53 -14.29
C ILE A 419 20.79 19.98 -14.81
N GLY A 420 20.52 20.21 -16.10
CA GLY A 420 20.39 21.56 -16.63
C GLY A 420 19.29 22.37 -15.94
N LYS A 421 18.13 21.76 -15.66
CA LYS A 421 17.03 22.41 -14.90
C LYS A 421 17.44 22.72 -13.45
N ILE A 422 18.23 21.86 -12.81
CA ILE A 422 18.76 22.09 -11.46
C ILE A 422 19.73 23.28 -11.45
N GLU A 423 20.63 23.37 -12.43
CA GLU A 423 21.56 24.50 -12.58
C GLU A 423 20.83 25.82 -12.83
N GLU A 424 19.74 25.79 -13.60
CA GLU A 424 18.86 26.94 -13.81
C GLU A 424 18.25 27.41 -12.47
N VAL A 425 17.77 26.49 -11.61
CA VAL A 425 17.25 26.84 -10.28
C VAL A 425 18.33 27.44 -9.39
N MET A 426 19.52 26.84 -9.37
CA MET A 426 20.63 27.33 -8.56
C MET A 426 21.08 28.73 -8.99
N SER A 427 21.08 29.02 -10.28
CA SER A 427 21.48 30.32 -10.84
C SER A 427 20.43 31.42 -10.60
N GLY A 428 19.17 31.06 -10.35
CA GLY A 428 18.07 31.99 -10.07
C GLY A 428 18.02 32.51 -8.64
N CYS A 429 18.72 31.88 -7.70
CA CYS A 429 18.66 32.22 -6.28
C CYS A 429 19.73 33.25 -5.90
N ASN A 430 19.33 34.51 -5.68
CA ASN A 430 20.24 35.61 -5.31
C ASN A 430 20.83 35.53 -3.87
N ARG A 431 20.31 34.67 -2.97
CA ARG A 431 20.63 34.69 -1.52
C ARG A 431 21.65 33.63 -1.04
N SER A 432 21.67 32.43 -1.62
CA SER A 432 22.63 31.36 -1.27
C SER A 432 22.54 30.19 -2.26
N TRP A 433 23.64 29.47 -2.49
CA TRP A 433 23.68 28.28 -3.37
C TRP A 433 22.99 27.05 -2.77
N HIS A 434 22.79 27.03 -1.45
CA HIS A 434 22.14 25.94 -0.73
C HIS A 434 21.02 26.47 0.15
N TYR A 435 20.10 25.59 0.52
CA TYR A 435 19.06 25.85 1.49
C TYR A 435 19.71 25.96 2.88
N GLU A 436 19.43 27.06 3.58
CA GLU A 436 19.93 27.28 4.94
C GLU A 436 19.13 26.42 5.92
N ILE A 437 19.84 25.72 6.78
CA ILE A 437 19.25 24.82 7.76
C ILE A 437 19.42 25.45 9.13
N GLU A 438 18.33 25.55 9.89
CA GLU A 438 18.37 25.95 11.28
C GLU A 438 19.05 24.85 12.12
N ARG A 439 20.37 24.99 12.30
CA ARG A 439 21.20 23.96 12.93
C ARG A 439 20.79 23.62 14.36
N LYS A 440 20.28 24.59 15.12
CA LYS A 440 19.92 24.39 16.53
C LYS A 440 18.82 23.35 16.70
N GLU A 441 17.71 23.49 15.97
CA GLU A 441 16.58 22.57 16.04
C GLU A 441 16.96 21.19 15.48
N LEU A 442 17.76 21.18 14.42
CA LEU A 442 18.24 19.95 13.79
C LEU A 442 19.18 19.15 14.70
N ASP A 443 20.11 19.82 15.38
CA ASP A 443 21.05 19.19 16.32
C ASP A 443 20.32 18.65 17.55
N GLU A 444 19.30 19.38 18.04
CA GLU A 444 18.41 18.89 19.09
C GLU A 444 17.63 17.65 18.63
N MET A 445 17.09 17.65 17.41
CA MET A 445 16.37 16.52 16.84
C MET A 445 17.29 15.30 16.68
N LYS A 446 18.53 15.49 16.21
CA LYS A 446 19.54 14.43 16.14
C LYS A 446 19.85 13.81 17.50
N ARG A 447 20.02 14.65 18.53
CA ARG A 447 20.25 14.18 19.91
C ARG A 447 19.06 13.35 20.39
N ARG A 448 17.83 13.84 20.21
CA ARG A 448 16.60 13.13 20.59
C ARG A 448 16.49 11.76 19.90
N MET A 449 16.76 11.68 18.59
CA MET A 449 16.73 10.40 17.87
C MET A 449 17.79 9.40 18.35
N LYS A 450 18.98 9.88 18.71
CA LYS A 450 20.03 9.01 19.27
C LYS A 450 19.57 8.41 20.60
N GLU A 451 19.00 9.23 21.48
CA GLU A 451 18.44 8.78 22.76
C GLU A 451 17.27 7.79 22.57
N GLU A 452 16.40 8.03 21.59
CA GLU A 452 15.30 7.11 21.24
C GLU A 452 15.81 5.77 20.71
N THR A 453 16.91 5.78 19.93
CA THR A 453 17.57 4.55 19.46
C THR A 453 18.15 3.74 20.62
N GLU A 454 18.79 4.41 21.58
CA GLU A 454 19.32 3.77 22.79
C GLU A 454 18.19 3.17 23.64
N ARG A 455 17.09 3.90 23.87
CA ARG A 455 15.91 3.38 24.58
C ARG A 455 15.25 2.20 23.85
N ALA A 456 15.19 2.25 22.52
CA ALA A 456 14.63 1.15 21.72
C ALA A 456 15.46 -0.13 21.89
N ASN A 457 16.80 -0.02 21.88
CA ASN A 457 17.70 -1.14 22.16
C ASN A 457 17.50 -1.67 23.58
N GLU A 458 17.38 -0.80 24.58
CA GLU A 458 17.07 -1.24 25.95
C GLU A 458 15.74 -1.97 26.05
N ARG A 459 14.70 -1.49 25.36
CA ARG A 459 13.37 -2.13 25.34
C ARG A 459 13.42 -3.52 24.70
N LEU A 460 14.17 -3.68 23.61
CA LEU A 460 14.40 -4.97 23.00
C LEU A 460 15.05 -5.95 23.99
N MET A 461 16.12 -5.53 24.66
CA MET A 461 16.81 -6.35 25.66
C MET A 461 15.89 -6.72 26.84
N ARG A 462 14.98 -5.84 27.26
CA ARG A 462 13.98 -6.14 28.30
C ARG A 462 12.97 -7.19 27.83
N LYS A 463 12.46 -7.06 26.60
CA LYS A 463 11.54 -8.04 26.00
C LYS A 463 12.18 -9.43 25.89
N GLU A 464 13.41 -9.52 25.42
CA GLU A 464 14.11 -10.80 25.28
C GLU A 464 14.34 -11.48 26.64
N LYS A 465 14.76 -10.72 27.66
CA LYS A 465 14.91 -11.23 29.03
C LYS A 465 13.58 -11.75 29.59
N GLN A 466 12.50 -11.03 29.38
CA GLN A 466 11.17 -11.44 29.83
C GLN A 466 10.69 -12.71 29.11
N ARG A 467 10.88 -12.78 27.80
CA ARG A 467 10.54 -13.96 26.99
C ARG A 467 11.24 -15.23 27.49
N LEU A 468 12.52 -15.12 27.87
CA LEU A 468 13.28 -16.25 28.45
C LEU A 468 12.65 -16.75 29.76
N VAL A 469 12.21 -15.84 30.64
CA VAL A 469 11.54 -16.19 31.91
C VAL A 469 10.19 -16.84 31.62
N GLU A 470 9.34 -16.21 30.81
CA GLU A 470 8.00 -16.73 30.50
C GLU A 470 8.05 -18.09 29.79
N LYS A 471 9.05 -18.30 28.91
CA LYS A 471 9.30 -19.60 28.27
C LYS A 471 9.67 -20.69 29.28
N SER A 472 10.50 -20.38 30.28
CA SER A 472 10.84 -21.33 31.35
C SER A 472 9.65 -21.68 32.25
N GLU A 473 8.70 -20.75 32.43
CA GLU A 473 7.47 -21.00 33.15
C GLU A 473 6.47 -21.83 32.32
N LEU A 474 6.41 -21.59 31.00
CA LEU A 474 5.58 -22.38 30.08
C LEU A 474 5.97 -23.87 30.07
N GLU A 475 7.25 -24.19 30.19
CA GLU A 475 7.73 -25.58 30.32
C GLU A 475 7.18 -26.32 31.55
N LYS A 476 6.79 -25.58 32.61
CA LYS A 476 6.21 -26.14 33.84
C LYS A 476 4.71 -26.38 33.76
N VAL A 477 4.05 -25.94 32.68
CA VAL A 477 2.58 -25.96 32.54
C VAL A 477 2.18 -26.85 31.36
N THR A 478 1.06 -27.57 31.51
CA THR A 478 0.53 -28.38 30.41
C THR A 478 0.13 -27.51 29.20
N PRO A 479 0.43 -27.95 27.96
CA PRO A 479 0.02 -27.23 26.75
C PRO A 479 -1.49 -27.02 26.67
N LEU A 480 -1.93 -25.86 26.15
CA LEU A 480 -3.36 -25.61 25.94
C LEU A 480 -3.88 -26.41 24.73
N GLN A 481 -5.01 -27.09 24.90
CA GLN A 481 -5.73 -27.71 23.78
C GLN A 481 -6.65 -26.72 23.05
N GLU A 482 -7.15 -25.71 23.78
CA GLU A 482 -7.99 -24.65 23.25
C GLU A 482 -7.48 -23.27 23.68
N LEU A 483 -7.39 -22.33 22.73
CA LEU A 483 -6.98 -20.96 22.94
C LEU A 483 -8.02 -20.01 22.32
N ARG A 484 -8.47 -19.01 23.08
CA ARG A 484 -9.38 -17.98 22.60
C ARG A 484 -8.66 -16.64 22.52
N ILE A 485 -8.63 -16.04 21.35
CA ILE A 485 -7.99 -14.75 21.05
C ILE A 485 -9.07 -13.71 20.77
N ILE A 486 -9.06 -12.62 21.54
CA ILE A 486 -9.97 -11.49 21.36
C ILE A 486 -9.19 -10.33 20.75
N LEU A 487 -9.58 -9.90 19.55
CA LEU A 487 -8.95 -8.77 18.87
C LEU A 487 -9.66 -7.47 19.26
N VAL A 488 -8.96 -6.57 19.95
CA VAL A 488 -9.48 -5.28 20.42
C VAL A 488 -8.68 -4.15 19.79
N GLY A 489 -9.32 -3.03 19.49
CA GLY A 489 -8.63 -1.86 18.94
C GLY A 489 -9.53 -0.92 18.16
N GLY A 490 -8.95 0.20 17.74
CA GLY A 490 -9.64 1.28 17.05
C GLY A 490 -10.27 0.87 15.71
N ARG A 491 -11.16 1.73 15.20
CA ARG A 491 -11.70 1.58 13.84
C ARG A 491 -10.55 1.64 12.83
N LYS A 492 -10.61 0.81 11.78
CA LYS A 492 -9.56 0.70 10.74
C LYS A 492 -8.16 0.28 11.24
N GLY A 493 -8.01 -0.18 12.49
CA GLY A 493 -6.72 -0.64 13.03
C GLY A 493 -6.18 -1.96 12.46
N GLY A 494 -6.88 -2.60 11.51
CA GLY A 494 -6.45 -3.86 10.91
C GLY A 494 -6.92 -5.14 11.61
N LYS A 495 -7.84 -5.06 12.58
CA LYS A 495 -8.35 -6.22 13.36
C LYS A 495 -8.79 -7.40 12.50
N SER A 496 -9.76 -7.19 11.61
CA SER A 496 -10.27 -8.23 10.71
C SER A 496 -9.19 -8.83 9.81
N SER A 497 -8.21 -8.01 9.42
CA SER A 497 -7.08 -8.47 8.61
C SER A 497 -6.11 -9.34 9.43
N CYS A 498 -5.79 -8.94 10.66
CA CYS A 498 -5.01 -9.78 11.58
C CYS A 498 -5.76 -11.09 11.88
N GLY A 499 -7.08 -11.03 12.06
CA GLY A 499 -7.91 -12.22 12.24
C GLY A 499 -7.84 -13.19 11.06
N ASN A 500 -7.88 -12.69 9.82
CA ASN A 500 -7.73 -13.53 8.63
C ASN A 500 -6.32 -14.14 8.53
N THR A 501 -5.28 -13.38 8.88
CA THR A 501 -3.90 -13.89 8.92
C THR A 501 -3.75 -14.99 9.96
N ILE A 502 -4.25 -14.79 11.19
CA ILE A 502 -4.22 -15.81 12.27
C ILE A 502 -4.96 -17.08 11.85
N LEU A 503 -6.10 -16.95 11.18
CA LEU A 503 -6.90 -18.09 10.71
C LEU A 503 -6.36 -18.70 9.40
N SER A 504 -5.37 -18.07 8.76
CA SER A 504 -4.83 -18.40 7.42
C SER A 504 -5.91 -18.55 6.34
N ARG A 505 -7.00 -17.78 6.45
CA ARG A 505 -8.12 -17.76 5.49
C ARG A 505 -8.95 -16.49 5.64
N ASP A 506 -9.59 -16.05 4.56
CA ASP A 506 -10.45 -14.87 4.56
C ASP A 506 -11.82 -15.14 5.21
N CYS A 507 -11.88 -15.03 6.53
CA CYS A 507 -13.09 -15.23 7.33
C CYS A 507 -13.85 -13.94 7.66
N PHE A 508 -13.13 -12.83 7.79
CA PHE A 508 -13.62 -11.52 8.19
C PHE A 508 -13.53 -10.53 7.02
N ALA A 509 -14.54 -9.69 6.86
CA ALA A 509 -14.58 -8.70 5.80
C ALA A 509 -13.66 -7.51 6.15
N THR A 510 -12.53 -7.38 5.46
CA THR A 510 -11.53 -6.32 5.70
C THR A 510 -11.87 -4.98 5.07
N ASN A 511 -12.86 -4.92 4.17
CA ASN A 511 -13.21 -3.74 3.38
C ASN A 511 -14.46 -3.00 3.89
N SER A 512 -15.05 -3.44 4.99
CA SER A 512 -16.25 -2.85 5.60
C SER A 512 -16.03 -2.66 7.11
N GLN A 513 -16.83 -1.78 7.73
CA GLN A 513 -16.81 -1.67 9.18
C GLN A 513 -17.40 -2.95 9.80
N THR A 514 -16.71 -3.52 10.78
CA THR A 514 -17.23 -4.63 11.60
C THR A 514 -18.37 -4.08 12.46
N LEU A 515 -19.61 -4.50 12.18
CA LEU A 515 -20.82 -4.05 12.88
C LEU A 515 -21.22 -4.99 14.04
N SER A 516 -20.80 -6.25 14.01
CA SER A 516 -21.11 -7.25 15.03
C SER A 516 -19.91 -8.12 15.37
N CYS A 517 -19.90 -8.70 16.57
CA CYS A 517 -18.87 -9.66 16.98
C CYS A 517 -19.01 -10.94 16.15
N SER A 518 -17.90 -11.44 15.60
CA SER A 518 -17.89 -12.73 14.91
C SER A 518 -16.75 -13.60 15.43
N GLU A 519 -17.08 -14.81 15.87
CA GLU A 519 -16.12 -15.79 16.33
C GLU A 519 -15.90 -16.85 15.25
N LYS A 520 -14.64 -17.14 14.95
CA LYS A 520 -14.23 -18.16 13.97
C LYS A 520 -13.13 -19.03 14.56
N GLN A 521 -13.19 -20.32 14.28
CA GLN A 521 -12.26 -21.31 14.84
C GLN A 521 -11.43 -21.96 13.74
N CYS A 522 -10.17 -22.26 14.05
CA CYS A 522 -9.27 -23.03 13.21
C CYS A 522 -8.41 -23.99 14.05
N LYS A 523 -7.80 -24.97 13.39
CA LYS A 523 -6.79 -25.84 14.02
C LYS A 523 -5.40 -25.41 13.60
N ILE A 524 -4.56 -25.02 14.56
CA ILE A 524 -3.16 -24.63 14.34
C ILE A 524 -2.29 -25.56 15.16
N LYS A 525 -1.35 -26.28 14.53
CA LYS A 525 -0.46 -27.27 15.19
C LYS A 525 -1.22 -28.25 16.12
N GLY A 526 -2.42 -28.67 15.74
CA GLY A 526 -3.25 -29.59 16.54
C GLY A 526 -4.08 -28.95 17.67
N LYS A 527 -3.98 -27.64 17.89
CA LYS A 527 -4.74 -26.87 18.90
C LYS A 527 -5.94 -26.17 18.26
N THR A 528 -7.05 -26.05 18.98
CA THR A 528 -8.22 -25.30 18.54
C THR A 528 -8.06 -23.83 18.93
N VAL A 529 -7.88 -22.94 17.95
CA VAL A 529 -7.76 -21.50 18.16
C VAL A 529 -9.05 -20.82 17.71
N SER A 530 -9.73 -20.13 18.63
CA SER A 530 -10.89 -19.29 18.33
C SER A 530 -10.49 -17.82 18.31
N VAL A 531 -10.81 -17.12 17.21
CA VAL A 531 -10.54 -15.69 17.03
C VAL A 531 -11.87 -14.95 17.03
N LEU A 532 -11.99 -13.98 17.93
CA LEU A 532 -13.13 -13.08 18.04
C LEU A 532 -12.75 -11.71 17.47
N ASP A 533 -13.33 -11.35 16.32
CA ASP A 533 -13.21 -9.99 15.77
C ASP A 533 -14.32 -9.11 16.37
N THR A 534 -13.94 -8.11 17.16
CA THR A 534 -14.89 -7.18 17.78
C THR A 534 -15.08 -5.93 16.91
N PRO A 535 -16.28 -5.33 16.91
CA PRO A 535 -16.49 -3.98 16.41
C PRO A 535 -15.47 -2.99 16.99
N GLY A 536 -15.13 -1.95 16.23
CA GLY A 536 -14.26 -0.89 16.74
C GLY A 536 -14.91 -0.17 17.93
N CYS A 537 -14.13 0.03 19.00
CA CYS A 537 -14.56 0.69 20.23
C CYS A 537 -15.59 -0.09 21.07
N LEU A 538 -15.78 -1.41 20.84
CA LEU A 538 -16.62 -2.23 21.73
C LEU A 538 -15.92 -2.44 23.09
N PRO A 539 -16.61 -2.21 24.23
CA PRO A 539 -16.06 -2.53 25.55
C PRO A 539 -15.99 -4.04 25.75
N VAL A 540 -14.88 -4.52 26.32
CA VAL A 540 -14.70 -5.93 26.69
C VAL A 540 -14.89 -6.07 28.19
N THR A 541 -15.97 -6.73 28.60
CA THR A 541 -16.24 -7.05 30.01
C THR A 541 -15.55 -8.35 30.42
N SER A 542 -15.30 -8.53 31.72
CA SER A 542 -14.71 -9.76 32.29
C SER A 542 -15.50 -11.04 31.99
N GLU A 543 -16.78 -10.90 31.63
CA GLU A 543 -17.68 -11.98 31.23
C GLU A 543 -17.28 -12.66 29.90
N PHE A 544 -16.51 -11.98 29.05
CA PHE A 544 -15.96 -12.55 27.81
C PHE A 544 -14.73 -13.44 28.03
N LEU A 545 -14.15 -13.49 29.24
CA LEU A 545 -12.87 -14.14 29.51
C LEU A 545 -13.06 -15.50 30.16
N ARG A 546 -12.75 -16.56 29.41
CA ARG A 546 -12.52 -17.89 29.97
C ARG A 546 -11.09 -17.99 30.49
N THR A 547 -10.75 -19.08 31.18
CA THR A 547 -9.39 -19.34 31.70
C THR A 547 -8.31 -19.32 30.62
N SER A 548 -8.65 -19.68 29.37
CA SER A 548 -7.74 -19.71 28.21
C SER A 548 -7.96 -18.55 27.21
N SER A 549 -8.41 -17.38 27.68
CA SER A 549 -8.62 -16.20 26.83
C SER A 549 -7.45 -15.22 26.88
N ALA A 550 -6.95 -14.82 25.71
CA ALA A 550 -5.96 -13.76 25.51
C ALA A 550 -6.57 -12.56 24.78
N VAL A 551 -6.11 -11.35 25.12
CA VAL A 551 -6.54 -10.10 24.48
C VAL A 551 -5.39 -9.53 23.65
N LEU A 552 -5.61 -9.33 22.36
CA LEU A 552 -4.65 -8.68 21.46
C LEU A 552 -5.12 -7.28 21.11
N LEU A 553 -4.33 -6.28 21.50
CA LEU A 553 -4.56 -4.87 21.21
C LEU A 553 -3.97 -4.54 19.85
N VAL A 554 -4.83 -4.47 18.84
CA VAL A 554 -4.40 -4.26 17.46
C VAL A 554 -4.12 -2.78 17.20
N VAL A 555 -2.85 -2.45 16.97
CA VAL A 555 -2.35 -1.11 16.68
C VAL A 555 -1.82 -1.06 15.25
N ASN A 556 -2.30 -0.12 14.46
CA ASN A 556 -1.81 0.07 13.09
C ASN A 556 -0.48 0.83 13.10
N VAL A 557 0.58 0.18 12.60
CA VAL A 557 1.92 0.78 12.50
C VAL A 557 2.01 1.88 11.46
N SER A 558 1.13 1.86 10.44
CA SER A 558 1.18 2.79 9.31
C SER A 558 0.61 4.18 9.59
N THR A 559 0.06 4.40 10.78
CA THR A 559 -0.58 5.65 11.22
C THR A 559 0.08 6.14 12.51
N SER A 560 -0.05 7.42 12.80
CA SER A 560 0.29 7.98 14.11
C SER A 560 -0.62 7.42 15.23
N PHE A 561 -0.05 7.24 16.41
CA PHE A 561 -0.75 6.80 17.62
C PHE A 561 -0.83 7.96 18.62
N THR A 562 -2.05 8.36 18.97
CA THR A 562 -2.31 9.60 19.74
C THR A 562 -2.93 9.24 21.08
N ASP A 563 -2.99 10.21 22.00
CA ASP A 563 -3.68 10.03 23.29
C ASP A 563 -5.14 9.60 23.11
N LEU A 564 -5.84 10.11 22.09
CA LEU A 564 -7.21 9.71 21.78
C LEU A 564 -7.30 8.20 21.46
N HIS A 565 -6.32 7.68 20.72
CA HIS A 565 -6.25 6.24 20.42
C HIS A 565 -6.01 5.43 21.71
N ARG A 566 -5.09 5.86 22.57
CA ARG A 566 -4.81 5.23 23.88
C ARG A 566 -6.07 5.22 24.76
N GLU A 567 -6.68 6.38 24.98
CA GLU A 567 -7.88 6.52 25.82
C GLU A 567 -9.04 5.67 25.32
N THR A 568 -9.18 5.54 24.00
CA THR A 568 -10.20 4.67 23.40
C THR A 568 -9.95 3.21 23.78
N ILE A 569 -8.71 2.74 23.69
CA ILE A 569 -8.33 1.36 24.06
C ILE A 569 -8.47 1.14 25.57
N GLU A 570 -8.08 2.11 26.39
CA GLU A 570 -8.22 2.05 27.86
C GLU A 570 -9.70 2.03 28.28
N LYS A 571 -10.57 2.81 27.63
CA LYS A 571 -12.03 2.74 27.83
C LYS A 571 -12.61 1.39 27.42
N GLN A 572 -12.05 0.72 26.40
CA GLN A 572 -12.46 -0.64 26.04
C GLN A 572 -12.07 -1.69 27.09
N LEU A 573 -10.97 -1.45 27.81
CA LEU A 573 -10.43 -2.32 28.86
C LEU A 573 -10.75 -1.78 30.26
N ASP A 574 -12.02 -1.86 30.65
CA ASP A 574 -12.57 -1.63 32.00
C ASP A 574 -11.90 -0.50 32.83
N GLY A 575 -11.61 0.63 32.18
CA GLY A 575 -11.13 1.86 32.85
C GLY A 575 -9.86 1.68 33.68
N GLY A 576 -8.98 0.73 33.35
CA GLY A 576 -7.71 0.53 34.07
C GLY A 576 -7.73 -0.47 35.23
N ARG A 577 -8.76 -1.31 35.38
CA ARG A 577 -8.73 -2.41 36.36
C ARG A 577 -7.67 -3.49 35.98
N SER A 578 -6.86 -3.87 36.95
CA SER A 578 -5.50 -4.44 36.80
C SER A 578 -5.39 -5.91 36.34
N GLN A 579 -6.49 -6.62 36.05
CA GLN A 579 -6.43 -8.05 35.71
C GLN A 579 -6.45 -8.33 34.20
N LEU A 580 -7.13 -7.49 33.40
CA LEU A 580 -7.20 -7.62 31.94
C LEU A 580 -5.85 -7.38 31.26
N TRP A 581 -5.15 -6.34 31.73
CA TRP A 581 -3.82 -5.96 31.22
C TRP A 581 -2.79 -7.07 31.36
N LYS A 582 -2.90 -7.91 32.39
CA LYS A 582 -2.03 -9.08 32.56
C LYS A 582 -2.24 -10.14 31.47
N ARG A 583 -3.41 -10.19 30.81
CA ARG A 583 -3.74 -11.07 29.67
C ARG A 583 -3.68 -10.35 28.31
N ALA A 584 -3.20 -9.10 28.29
CA ALA A 584 -3.16 -8.26 27.10
C ALA A 584 -1.76 -8.18 26.50
N MET A 585 -1.70 -8.25 25.18
CA MET A 585 -0.48 -8.06 24.37
C MET A 585 -0.80 -7.10 23.21
N VAL A 586 0.16 -6.27 22.82
CA VAL A 586 0.00 -5.39 21.66
C VAL A 586 0.31 -6.14 20.37
N LEU A 587 -0.62 -6.17 19.43
CA LEU A 587 -0.43 -6.72 18.10
C LEU A 587 -0.31 -5.58 17.09
N PHE A 588 0.89 -5.39 16.56
CA PHE A 588 1.15 -4.38 15.54
C PHE A 588 0.75 -4.92 14.17
N SER A 589 -0.28 -4.31 13.56
CA SER A 589 -0.75 -4.65 12.22
C SER A 589 0.01 -3.89 11.15
N TYR A 590 0.03 -4.43 9.93
CA TYR A 590 0.79 -3.89 8.80
C TYR A 590 2.29 -3.78 9.11
N GLY A 591 2.88 -4.84 9.67
CA GLY A 591 4.32 -4.94 9.92
C GLY A 591 5.19 -4.73 8.68
N ASP A 592 4.65 -4.99 7.48
CA ASP A 592 5.26 -4.64 6.20
C ASP A 592 5.53 -3.13 6.03
N TRP A 593 4.91 -2.31 6.88
CA TRP A 593 5.13 -0.89 6.95
C TRP A 593 6.44 -0.50 7.66
N LEU A 594 6.99 -1.33 8.53
CA LEU A 594 8.22 -0.99 9.24
C LEU A 594 9.41 -0.82 8.27
N GLY A 595 9.46 -1.60 7.18
CA GLY A 595 10.58 -1.56 6.25
C GLY A 595 11.86 -1.97 6.96
N ASP A 596 12.87 -1.09 6.94
CA ASP A 596 14.18 -1.35 7.56
C ASP A 596 14.27 -0.90 9.04
N THR A 597 13.17 -0.42 9.64
CA THR A 597 13.14 -0.02 11.07
C THR A 597 12.57 -1.10 11.97
N SER A 598 13.03 -1.11 13.23
CA SER A 598 12.47 -2.00 14.25
C SER A 598 11.20 -1.42 14.87
N ILE A 599 10.34 -2.29 15.41
CA ILE A 599 9.12 -1.84 16.10
C ILE A 599 9.44 -1.11 17.41
N GLU A 600 10.56 -1.42 18.05
CA GLU A 600 11.02 -0.75 19.26
C GLU A 600 11.34 0.71 18.96
N HIS A 601 12.00 0.97 17.84
CA HIS A 601 12.27 2.32 17.39
C HIS A 601 10.98 3.09 17.08
N ARG A 602 9.97 2.42 16.51
CA ARG A 602 8.63 2.98 16.30
C ARG A 602 7.95 3.36 17.62
N ILE A 603 8.01 2.49 18.63
CA ILE A 603 7.41 2.73 19.95
C ILE A 603 8.05 3.96 20.61
N GLU A 604 9.39 4.06 20.56
CA GLU A 604 10.09 5.19 21.18
C GLU A 604 9.84 6.51 20.45
N SER A 605 9.78 6.50 19.12
CA SER A 605 9.62 7.70 18.30
C SER A 605 8.20 8.27 18.23
N GLU A 606 7.16 7.44 18.36
CA GLU A 606 5.75 7.89 18.44
C GLU A 606 5.42 8.64 19.72
N GLY A 607 6.25 8.48 20.74
CA GLY A 607 6.14 9.16 22.01
C GLY A 607 5.32 8.42 23.05
N GLU A 608 5.04 9.14 24.14
CA GLU A 608 4.51 8.62 25.39
C GLU A 608 3.23 7.76 25.24
N PRO A 609 2.22 8.12 24.42
CA PRO A 609 0.97 7.38 24.37
C PRO A 609 1.14 5.91 23.97
N LEU A 610 2.02 5.63 23.00
CA LEU A 610 2.29 4.26 22.56
C LEU A 610 3.22 3.54 23.55
N GLN A 611 4.21 4.24 24.12
CA GLN A 611 5.11 3.70 25.13
C GLN A 611 4.34 3.20 26.36
N ARG A 612 3.44 4.03 26.92
CA ARG A 612 2.61 3.65 28.07
C ARG A 612 1.69 2.47 27.76
N LEU A 613 1.10 2.40 26.58
CA LEU A 613 0.25 1.27 26.19
C LEU A 613 1.05 -0.05 26.20
N VAL A 614 2.25 -0.04 25.60
CA VAL A 614 3.13 -1.22 25.56
C VAL A 614 3.62 -1.59 26.97
N GLU A 615 3.91 -0.61 27.81
CA GLU A 615 4.32 -0.82 29.21
C GLU A 615 3.19 -1.38 30.08
N GLN A 616 1.96 -0.91 29.90
CA GLN A 616 0.76 -1.47 30.56
C GLN A 616 0.53 -2.93 30.18
N CYS A 617 0.86 -3.33 28.94
CA CYS A 617 0.87 -4.71 28.49
C CYS A 617 2.11 -5.50 28.96
N GLY A 618 2.97 -4.94 29.82
CA GLY A 618 4.17 -5.58 30.33
C GLY A 618 5.23 -5.81 29.26
N ASN A 619 5.41 -4.88 28.32
CA ASN A 619 6.36 -4.96 27.19
C ASN A 619 6.15 -6.17 26.26
N ARG A 620 4.95 -6.73 26.23
CA ARG A 620 4.57 -7.83 25.34
C ARG A 620 3.96 -7.28 24.06
N TYR A 621 4.62 -7.53 22.94
CA TYR A 621 4.13 -7.16 21.63
C TYR A 621 4.65 -8.07 20.52
N HIS A 622 3.86 -8.18 19.45
CA HIS A 622 4.20 -8.92 18.24
C HIS A 622 3.84 -8.09 17.00
N VAL A 623 4.58 -8.28 15.92
CA VAL A 623 4.39 -7.57 14.65
C VAL A 623 3.90 -8.55 13.61
N MET A 624 2.80 -8.22 12.93
CA MET A 624 2.16 -9.09 11.96
C MET A 624 2.21 -8.46 10.56
N ASP A 625 2.67 -9.23 9.57
CA ASP A 625 2.58 -8.88 8.16
C ASP A 625 1.25 -9.36 7.60
N ASN A 626 0.32 -8.40 7.52
CA ASN A 626 -1.03 -8.61 7.03
C ASN A 626 -1.12 -8.89 5.52
N LYS A 627 -0.05 -8.68 4.73
CA LYS A 627 -0.05 -8.97 3.29
C LYS A 627 0.26 -10.43 2.99
N ASN A 628 1.05 -11.08 3.84
CA ASN A 628 1.51 -12.45 3.64
C ASN A 628 0.72 -13.43 4.51
N GLN A 629 -0.56 -13.60 4.22
CA GLN A 629 -1.45 -14.52 4.95
C GLN A 629 -0.99 -16.00 4.94
N GLY A 630 -0.09 -16.37 4.04
CA GLY A 630 0.44 -17.73 3.89
C GLY A 630 1.71 -18.03 4.70
N ASP A 631 2.30 -17.05 5.38
CA ASP A 631 3.45 -17.30 6.24
C ASP A 631 2.98 -17.81 7.61
N GLY A 632 2.95 -19.14 7.76
CA GLY A 632 2.56 -19.78 9.03
C GLY A 632 3.54 -19.55 10.18
N ALA A 633 4.74 -19.02 9.93
CA ALA A 633 5.75 -18.78 10.96
C ALA A 633 5.34 -17.63 11.89
N GLN A 634 4.84 -16.51 11.35
CA GLN A 634 4.40 -15.36 12.18
C GLN A 634 3.23 -15.74 13.09
N VAL A 635 2.28 -16.55 12.58
CA VAL A 635 1.13 -17.00 13.37
C VAL A 635 1.59 -17.97 14.44
N THR A 636 2.50 -18.87 14.11
CA THR A 636 3.10 -19.80 15.06
C THR A 636 3.78 -19.05 16.21
N GLU A 637 4.61 -18.07 15.90
CA GLU A 637 5.32 -17.28 16.91
C GLU A 637 4.33 -16.50 17.79
N LEU A 638 3.27 -15.91 17.20
CA LEU A 638 2.24 -15.24 17.98
C LEU A 638 1.55 -16.18 18.97
N ILE A 639 1.19 -17.40 18.55
CA ILE A 639 0.54 -18.37 19.43
C ILE A 639 1.48 -18.79 20.57
N GLU A 640 2.76 -19.01 20.28
CA GLU A 640 3.78 -19.33 21.29
C GLU A 640 3.93 -18.18 22.31
N LEU A 641 4.03 -16.92 21.85
CA LEU A 641 4.07 -15.73 22.71
C LEU A 641 2.81 -15.59 23.58
N VAL A 642 1.63 -15.90 23.04
CA VAL A 642 0.37 -15.86 23.80
C VAL A 642 0.33 -16.96 24.87
N GLU A 643 0.88 -18.14 24.61
CA GLU A 643 0.98 -19.21 25.61
C GLU A 643 1.99 -18.88 26.71
N GLU A 644 3.17 -18.36 26.34
CA GLU A 644 4.19 -17.84 27.26
C GLU A 644 3.55 -16.80 28.21
N MET A 645 2.78 -15.87 27.65
CA MET A 645 2.03 -14.86 28.39
C MET A 645 1.05 -15.47 29.42
N LEU A 646 0.28 -16.49 29.02
CA LEU A 646 -0.74 -17.11 29.86
C LEU A 646 -0.17 -18.08 30.89
N ALA A 647 1.05 -18.61 30.69
CA ALA A 647 1.68 -19.59 31.58
C ALA A 647 1.82 -19.06 33.02
N THR A 648 2.29 -17.81 33.17
CA THR A 648 2.49 -17.17 34.48
C THR A 648 1.20 -17.08 35.30
N GLN A 649 0.07 -16.81 34.65
CA GLN A 649 -1.23 -16.76 35.31
C GLN A 649 -1.77 -18.15 35.65
N ARG A 650 -1.60 -19.10 34.74
CA ARG A 650 -2.04 -20.48 34.96
C ARG A 650 -1.28 -21.10 36.14
N LEU A 651 0.00 -20.79 36.31
CA LEU A 651 0.77 -21.16 37.49
C LEU A 651 0.22 -20.49 38.75
N ALA A 652 -0.05 -19.19 38.72
CA ALA A 652 -0.65 -18.48 39.87
C ALA A 652 -2.01 -19.08 40.28
N ASP A 653 -2.85 -19.47 39.32
CA ASP A 653 -4.14 -20.13 39.57
C ASP A 653 -3.95 -21.56 40.14
N LEU A 654 -2.96 -22.31 39.66
CA LEU A 654 -2.59 -23.64 40.21
C LEU A 654 -2.11 -23.55 41.67
N TYR A 655 -1.31 -22.51 42.00
CA TYR A 655 -0.84 -22.30 43.37
C TYR A 655 -1.92 -21.74 44.30
N ASN A 656 -2.85 -20.91 43.81
CA ASN A 656 -3.97 -20.38 44.59
C ASN A 656 -5.10 -21.41 44.81
N GLY A 657 -5.29 -22.37 43.88
CA GLY A 657 -6.24 -23.47 44.05
C GLY A 657 -5.84 -24.48 45.13
N ASN A 658 -4.58 -24.45 45.57
CA ASN A 658 -4.02 -25.36 46.57
C ASN A 658 -4.07 -24.75 47.99
N HIS A 659 -5.29 -24.48 48.49
CA HIS A 659 -5.55 -24.21 49.91
C HIS A 659 -5.35 -25.47 50.78
N MET A 660 -4.14 -26.04 50.77
CA MET A 660 -3.68 -27.05 51.74
C MET A 660 -2.18 -26.95 52.06
N TRP A 661 -1.40 -26.17 51.31
CA TRP A 661 0.07 -26.10 51.48
C TRP A 661 0.56 -25.08 52.50
N LYS A 662 -0.27 -24.12 52.95
CA LYS A 662 0.11 -23.19 54.04
C LYS A 662 0.31 -23.88 55.41
N ARG A 663 -0.11 -25.14 55.57
CA ARG A 663 0.09 -25.93 56.80
C ARG A 663 1.27 -26.91 56.74
N VAL A 664 1.85 -27.17 55.57
CA VAL A 664 2.97 -28.10 55.43
C VAL A 664 4.32 -27.36 55.38
N CYS A 665 4.40 -26.20 54.70
CA CYS A 665 5.65 -25.41 54.69
C CYS A 665 5.99 -24.80 56.07
N SER A 666 5.01 -24.57 56.94
CA SER A 666 5.25 -24.00 58.27
C SER A 666 5.81 -25.00 59.31
N ALA A 667 5.88 -26.30 58.98
CA ALA A 667 6.48 -27.33 59.83
C ALA A 667 7.95 -27.60 59.49
N GLU A 668 8.32 -27.57 58.20
CA GLU A 668 9.70 -27.80 57.75
C GLU A 668 10.58 -26.55 57.91
N GLU A 669 10.04 -25.34 57.69
CA GLU A 669 10.81 -24.09 57.88
C GLU A 669 11.24 -23.86 59.33
N ARG A 670 10.44 -24.30 60.32
CA ARG A 670 10.79 -24.17 61.75
C ARG A 670 11.92 -25.10 62.18
N GLN A 671 12.11 -26.24 61.52
CA GLN A 671 13.20 -27.17 61.82
C GLN A 671 14.52 -26.73 61.16
N THR A 672 14.46 -26.14 59.96
CA THR A 672 15.65 -25.62 59.27
C THR A 672 16.16 -24.31 59.87
N ASP A 673 15.30 -23.41 60.33
CA ASP A 673 15.73 -22.14 60.96
C ASP A 673 16.37 -22.35 62.33
N ALA A 674 15.89 -23.32 63.13
CA ALA A 674 16.52 -23.70 64.39
C ALA A 674 17.91 -24.32 64.19
N MET A 675 18.13 -25.04 63.08
CA MET A 675 19.41 -25.65 62.72
C MET A 675 20.40 -24.62 62.13
N LEU A 676 19.92 -23.66 61.33
CA LEU A 676 20.73 -22.57 60.79
C LEU A 676 21.16 -21.57 61.87
N CYS A 677 20.28 -21.28 62.83
CA CYS A 677 20.57 -20.37 63.94
C CYS A 677 21.65 -20.94 64.89
N LYS A 678 21.61 -22.26 65.21
CA LYS A 678 22.69 -22.93 65.95
C LYS A 678 24.04 -22.93 65.20
N ARG A 679 24.04 -23.12 63.88
CA ARG A 679 25.27 -23.07 63.06
C ARG A 679 25.87 -21.67 62.97
N ASN A 680 25.04 -20.62 62.92
CA ASN A 680 25.52 -19.23 62.89
C ASN A 680 26.03 -18.76 64.26
N LEU A 681 25.44 -19.19 65.37
CA LEU A 681 25.92 -18.89 66.72
C LEU A 681 27.29 -19.54 66.98
N GLN A 682 27.49 -20.81 66.57
CA GLN A 682 28.78 -21.51 66.69
C GLN A 682 29.87 -20.85 65.82
N LYS A 683 29.52 -20.35 64.62
CA LYS A 683 30.44 -19.59 63.76
C LYS A 683 30.80 -18.22 64.32
N GLN A 684 29.88 -17.54 65.02
CA GLN A 684 30.17 -16.27 65.71
C GLN A 684 31.05 -16.47 66.96
N ILE A 685 30.83 -17.53 67.73
CA ILE A 685 31.68 -17.88 68.89
C ILE A 685 33.11 -18.22 68.44
N ASN A 686 33.26 -18.97 67.33
CA ASN A 686 34.57 -19.30 66.76
C ASN A 686 35.28 -18.07 66.13
N ARG A 687 34.55 -17.07 65.63
CA ARG A 687 35.13 -15.80 65.16
C ARG A 687 35.59 -14.89 66.31
N ARG A 688 34.87 -14.86 67.43
CA ARG A 688 35.30 -14.12 68.64
C ARG A 688 36.55 -14.73 69.28
N HIS A 689 36.70 -16.06 69.27
CA HIS A 689 37.92 -16.70 69.76
C HIS A 689 39.16 -16.46 68.88
N ARG A 690 38.99 -16.32 67.55
CA ARG A 690 40.13 -15.96 66.66
C ARG A 690 40.57 -14.50 66.78
N LEU A 691 39.63 -13.57 66.97
CA LEU A 691 39.95 -12.14 67.14
C LEU A 691 40.58 -11.80 68.51
N SER A 692 40.52 -12.73 69.48
CA SER A 692 41.17 -12.59 70.80
C SER A 692 42.62 -13.10 70.83
N LEU A 693 43.10 -13.77 69.77
CA LEU A 693 44.44 -14.37 69.71
C LEU A 693 45.44 -13.57 68.87
N ASP A 694 44.99 -12.58 68.08
CA ASP A 694 45.86 -11.70 67.28
C ASP A 694 46.20 -10.37 67.98
N CYS A 695 45.98 -10.28 69.30
CA CYS A 695 46.37 -9.13 70.11
C CYS A 695 47.01 -9.61 71.42
N LYS A 696 48.19 -10.22 71.32
CA LYS A 696 49.19 -10.35 72.39
C LYS A 696 50.58 -10.47 71.80
#